data_AF-A0A7S9Q7U3-F1
#
_entry.id   AF-A0A7S9Q7U3-F1
#
_cell.length_a   1.000
_cell.length_b   1.000
_cell.length_c   1.000
_cell.angle_alpha   90.00
_cell.angle_beta   90.00
_cell.angle_gamma   90.00
#
_symmetry.space_group_name_H-M   'P 1'
#
loop_
_entity.id
_entity.type
_entity.pdbx_description
1 polymer ?
#
loop_
_entity_poly.entity_id
_entity_poly.type
_entity_poly.pdbx_seq_one_letter_code
_entity_poly.pdbx_strand_id
1 'polypeptide(L)'
;MKRFHSSDILSIDVMDAALLAGAKAIAGDSDSLSDVKSLQFDEKTVIFSIANTHPNYSIIQSILLKHFLVFQKSTELFVPLSKHDVQDANLLAFLKQSLAKIKIQLDIGVDPQSPSHGQWLVPVSGETPKSHPFDFLHVIEALGIGLVEAMYGFSTLGAFEFSLERIRRRKKGSSEEIAPALWIDKILQDPQSSEYSTRINIMSRTGKRRWVISQVIANGTMQDAKKLTEWVVTMVPCVVDRKGLGDLVKELLRHAFETIDRQIWIKNEGWLRSHDSSIQGCVCGQELLLAPGADAKQYYIDIAAPRLAQSGTLERWNQEVLSPVSKNHILTGALQIGLASTMLDLVPGVSSCTFNFFGGAGRGKTLLLSTVASLFGNTTAPGHASAGRNGKSIIETFGSTELALQAKGQATSIGPMLIDEIGSNNFGVLDKFIYVTGNGNSRTRLSNNGNVQESPPKVLFSMTTGEVPIGLLVSRNAPQGVLDRGVDINIGGGAINFEGQDAEEYAFLPEELKKAVSAGIPHQYGTVAPAFVKALLHEMEGQHWKAELDQIRQQLVDVCPRYVSNDGPGRVLTRFALAVLAGRIALRNKVFSEEIVDAETLFNGVAICVELWIRTRWHYLEQLSAALIAQKEIPEGAPRLGLPLFRHPDRSGDMPTLMITKELLEKVFSGAGEVEIIGKRFKDDGLLFRAEAGRNTVGKVPHYHLRTEWLKDHDIEWSEDLERFVNIESVDN
;
A
#
# COMPACT_ATOMS: atom_id res chain seq x y z
N MET A 1 -10.47 -8.36 -31.14
CA MET A 1 -11.42 -8.10 -32.24
C MET A 1 -11.78 -9.43 -32.87
N LYS A 2 -13.09 -9.75 -32.90
CA LYS A 2 -13.57 -11.04 -33.41
C LYS A 2 -13.89 -10.93 -34.89
N ARG A 3 -13.42 -11.91 -35.67
CA ARG A 3 -13.53 -11.93 -37.14
C ARG A 3 -14.33 -13.14 -37.60
N PHE A 4 -15.30 -12.91 -38.48
CA PHE A 4 -16.14 -13.94 -39.06
C PHE A 4 -16.05 -13.90 -40.58
N HIS A 5 -15.72 -15.04 -41.18
CA HIS A 5 -15.55 -15.22 -42.61
C HIS A 5 -16.65 -16.11 -43.16
N SER A 6 -17.39 -15.58 -44.13
CA SER A 6 -18.38 -16.30 -44.90
C SER A 6 -17.75 -17.02 -46.08
N SER A 7 -18.28 -18.20 -46.43
CA SER A 7 -17.97 -18.88 -47.69
C SER A 7 -18.41 -18.05 -48.91
N ASP A 8 -19.57 -17.41 -48.78
CA ASP A 8 -20.26 -16.69 -49.85
C ASP A 8 -20.25 -15.18 -49.63
N ILE A 9 -20.46 -14.42 -50.70
CA ILE A 9 -20.66 -12.96 -50.63
C ILE A 9 -21.91 -12.69 -49.78
N LEU A 10 -21.80 -11.73 -48.86
CA LEU A 10 -22.90 -11.37 -47.97
C LEU A 10 -24.02 -10.68 -48.75
N SER A 11 -25.27 -11.06 -48.49
CA SER A 11 -26.43 -10.34 -49.04
C SER A 11 -26.58 -8.96 -48.39
N ILE A 12 -27.32 -8.07 -49.06
CA ILE A 12 -27.63 -6.73 -48.53
C ILE A 12 -28.30 -6.84 -47.15
N ASP A 13 -29.27 -7.76 -46.99
CA ASP A 13 -29.96 -7.95 -45.71
C ASP A 13 -29.01 -8.37 -44.56
N VAL A 14 -28.03 -9.23 -44.87
CA VAL A 14 -26.99 -9.63 -43.90
C VAL A 14 -26.11 -8.44 -43.54
N MET A 15 -25.71 -7.64 -44.53
CA MET A 15 -24.87 -6.46 -44.32
C MET A 15 -25.58 -5.39 -43.48
N ASP A 16 -26.83 -5.07 -43.79
CA ASP A 16 -27.63 -4.10 -43.05
C ASP A 16 -27.81 -4.54 -41.59
N ALA A 17 -28.15 -5.81 -41.36
CA ALA A 17 -28.27 -6.37 -40.03
C ALA A 17 -26.93 -6.36 -39.26
N ALA A 18 -25.83 -6.67 -39.95
CA ALA A 18 -24.50 -6.69 -39.35
C ALA A 18 -24.04 -5.28 -38.95
N LEU A 19 -24.30 -4.27 -39.78
CA LEU A 19 -24.02 -2.86 -39.47
C LEU A 19 -24.80 -2.39 -38.24
N LEU A 20 -26.08 -2.78 -38.11
CA LEU A 20 -26.88 -2.51 -36.91
C LEU A 20 -26.30 -3.17 -35.65
N ALA A 21 -25.65 -4.33 -35.79
CA ALA A 21 -24.93 -5.00 -34.70
C ALA A 21 -23.53 -4.43 -34.43
N GLY A 22 -23.08 -3.43 -35.20
CA GLY A 22 -21.78 -2.77 -35.05
C GLY A 22 -20.64 -3.41 -35.84
N ALA A 23 -20.93 -4.19 -36.88
CA ALA A 23 -19.91 -4.81 -37.72
C ALA A 23 -19.15 -3.79 -38.57
N LYS A 24 -17.89 -4.12 -38.91
CA LYS A 24 -17.09 -3.47 -39.95
C LYS A 24 -16.69 -4.50 -41.00
N ALA A 25 -16.84 -4.16 -42.28
CA ALA A 25 -16.31 -4.98 -43.37
C ALA A 25 -14.77 -4.96 -43.36
N ILE A 26 -14.12 -6.10 -43.55
CA ILE A 26 -12.64 -6.23 -43.58
C ILE A 26 -12.11 -6.47 -45.01
N ALA A 27 -12.95 -7.01 -45.90
CA ALA A 27 -12.61 -7.33 -47.28
C ALA A 27 -13.83 -7.05 -48.18
N GLY A 28 -13.61 -6.44 -49.36
CA GLY A 28 -14.65 -5.86 -50.23
C GLY A 28 -14.49 -4.33 -50.35
N ASP A 29 -15.31 -3.68 -51.17
CA ASP A 29 -15.36 -2.21 -51.23
C ASP A 29 -16.21 -1.69 -50.06
N SER A 30 -15.59 -0.96 -49.14
CA SER A 30 -16.24 -0.46 -47.92
C SER A 30 -17.26 0.65 -48.20
N ASP A 31 -17.10 1.38 -49.30
CA ASP A 31 -17.95 2.53 -49.64
C ASP A 31 -19.19 2.10 -50.43
N SER A 32 -19.07 1.08 -51.27
CA SER A 32 -20.21 0.52 -52.01
C SER A 32 -20.84 -0.72 -51.36
N LEU A 33 -20.22 -1.26 -50.29
CA LEU A 33 -20.63 -2.49 -49.59
C LEU A 33 -20.73 -3.73 -50.51
N SER A 34 -20.05 -3.71 -51.67
CA SER A 34 -20.02 -4.83 -52.61
C SER A 34 -18.90 -5.82 -52.31
N ASP A 35 -19.13 -7.10 -52.64
CA ASP A 35 -18.15 -8.20 -52.50
C ASP A 35 -17.64 -8.48 -51.08
N VAL A 36 -18.38 -8.03 -50.05
CA VAL A 36 -18.01 -8.27 -48.66
C VAL A 36 -18.20 -9.74 -48.31
N LYS A 37 -17.15 -10.38 -47.75
CA LYS A 37 -17.20 -11.77 -47.24
C LYS A 37 -16.84 -11.88 -45.76
N SER A 38 -16.30 -10.82 -45.16
CA SER A 38 -15.69 -10.90 -43.83
C SER A 38 -16.07 -9.70 -42.98
N LEU A 39 -16.52 -9.98 -41.75
CA LEU A 39 -16.99 -8.97 -40.80
C LEU A 39 -16.13 -8.98 -39.53
N GLN A 40 -15.82 -7.79 -39.02
CA GLN A 40 -15.17 -7.56 -37.74
C GLN A 40 -16.13 -6.96 -36.74
N PHE A 41 -16.03 -7.39 -35.49
CA PHE A 41 -16.70 -6.76 -34.36
C PHE A 41 -15.66 -6.30 -33.33
N ASP A 42 -15.95 -5.16 -32.71
CA ASP A 42 -15.10 -4.47 -31.74
C ASP A 42 -15.78 -4.37 -30.36
N GLU A 43 -15.27 -3.52 -29.48
CA GLU A 43 -15.76 -3.33 -28.11
C GLU A 43 -17.22 -2.85 -28.00
N LYS A 44 -17.81 -2.41 -29.12
CA LYS A 44 -19.21 -1.94 -29.21
C LYS A 44 -20.22 -3.06 -29.46
N THR A 45 -19.77 -4.30 -29.59
CA THR A 45 -20.63 -5.46 -29.85
C THR A 45 -20.49 -6.49 -28.74
N VAL A 46 -21.61 -7.09 -28.35
CA VAL A 46 -21.64 -8.32 -27.57
C VAL A 46 -21.99 -9.49 -28.46
N ILE A 47 -21.35 -10.64 -28.23
CA ILE A 47 -21.52 -11.84 -29.05
C ILE A 47 -21.91 -12.98 -28.13
N PHE A 48 -23.15 -13.45 -28.28
CA PHE A 48 -23.63 -14.64 -27.61
C PHE A 48 -23.19 -15.87 -28.40
N SER A 49 -22.68 -16.90 -27.72
CA SER A 49 -22.29 -18.14 -28.39
C SER A 49 -22.82 -19.39 -27.70
N ILE A 50 -23.22 -20.36 -28.52
CA ILE A 50 -24.01 -21.51 -28.11
C ILE A 50 -23.49 -22.74 -28.85
N ALA A 51 -22.90 -23.67 -28.12
CA ALA A 51 -22.35 -24.89 -28.69
C ALA A 51 -23.46 -25.86 -29.14
N ASN A 52 -23.21 -26.61 -30.22
CA ASN A 52 -24.13 -27.64 -30.71
C ASN A 52 -24.35 -28.79 -29.70
N THR A 53 -23.47 -28.91 -28.71
CA THR A 53 -23.59 -29.82 -27.56
C THR A 53 -24.57 -29.34 -26.49
N HIS A 54 -25.18 -28.15 -26.65
CA HIS A 54 -26.16 -27.65 -25.72
C HIS A 54 -27.44 -28.52 -25.75
N PRO A 55 -28.02 -28.94 -24.60
CA PRO A 55 -29.16 -29.86 -24.57
C PRO A 55 -30.38 -29.38 -25.38
N ASN A 56 -30.63 -28.07 -25.36
CA ASN A 56 -31.72 -27.43 -26.09
C ASN A 56 -31.28 -26.77 -27.42
N TYR A 57 -30.13 -27.15 -27.99
CA TYR A 57 -29.54 -26.46 -29.15
C TYR A 57 -30.51 -26.30 -30.32
N SER A 58 -31.19 -27.37 -30.74
CA SER A 58 -32.10 -27.34 -31.89
C SER A 58 -33.27 -26.37 -31.70
N ILE A 59 -33.82 -26.29 -30.49
CA ILE A 59 -34.92 -25.39 -30.14
C ILE A 59 -34.43 -23.94 -30.15
N ILE A 60 -33.30 -23.70 -29.48
CA ILE A 60 -32.67 -22.38 -29.41
C ILE A 60 -32.33 -21.88 -30.82
N GLN A 61 -31.65 -22.69 -31.63
CA GLN A 61 -31.27 -22.37 -33.00
C GLN A 61 -32.50 -22.00 -33.84
N SER A 62 -33.57 -22.80 -33.79
CA SER A 62 -34.79 -22.56 -34.57
C SER A 62 -35.43 -21.20 -34.25
N ILE A 63 -35.41 -20.78 -32.99
CA ILE A 63 -36.00 -19.51 -32.57
C ILE A 63 -35.06 -18.34 -32.86
N LEU A 64 -33.75 -18.51 -32.66
CA LEU A 64 -32.78 -17.45 -32.95
C LEU A 64 -32.77 -17.09 -34.45
N LEU A 65 -32.84 -18.09 -35.33
CA LEU A 65 -32.93 -17.89 -36.78
C LEU A 65 -34.21 -17.17 -37.23
N LYS A 66 -35.26 -17.10 -36.38
CA LYS A 66 -36.48 -16.34 -36.68
C LYS A 66 -36.39 -14.87 -36.32
N HIS A 67 -35.43 -14.48 -35.49
CA HIS A 67 -35.45 -13.15 -34.86
C HIS A 67 -34.13 -12.39 -34.96
N PHE A 68 -32.99 -13.05 -35.18
CA PHE A 68 -31.68 -12.42 -35.10
C PHE A 68 -30.83 -12.68 -36.34
N LEU A 69 -29.83 -11.82 -36.54
CA LEU A 69 -28.67 -12.13 -37.36
C LEU A 69 -27.85 -13.21 -36.66
N VAL A 70 -27.56 -14.30 -37.37
CA VAL A 70 -26.86 -15.46 -36.83
C VAL A 70 -25.66 -15.80 -37.70
N PHE A 71 -24.51 -16.05 -37.08
CA PHE A 71 -23.40 -16.73 -37.73
C PHE A 71 -23.34 -18.19 -37.26
N GLN A 72 -23.46 -19.12 -38.19
CA GLN A 72 -23.50 -20.54 -37.90
C GLN A 72 -22.23 -21.23 -38.40
N LYS A 73 -21.60 -22.01 -37.52
CA LYS A 73 -20.59 -23.01 -37.87
C LYS A 73 -21.10 -24.41 -37.54
N SER A 74 -20.32 -25.44 -37.90
CA SER A 74 -20.68 -26.84 -37.64
C SER A 74 -20.83 -27.17 -36.14
N THR A 75 -20.13 -26.45 -35.27
CA THR A 75 -20.02 -26.76 -33.83
C THR A 75 -20.67 -25.74 -32.90
N GLU A 76 -21.07 -24.58 -33.39
CA GLU A 76 -21.56 -23.49 -32.55
C GLU A 76 -22.35 -22.48 -33.38
N LEU A 77 -23.13 -21.68 -32.68
CA LEU A 77 -23.92 -20.59 -33.22
C LEU A 77 -23.53 -19.29 -32.51
N PHE A 78 -23.41 -18.20 -33.25
CA PHE A 78 -23.07 -16.88 -32.73
C PHE A 78 -24.16 -15.85 -33.07
N VAL A 79 -24.49 -15.00 -32.10
CA VAL A 79 -25.44 -13.90 -32.26
C VAL A 79 -24.76 -12.59 -31.84
N PRO A 80 -24.27 -11.78 -32.81
CA PRO A 80 -23.71 -10.45 -32.52
C PRO A 80 -24.83 -9.43 -32.33
N LEU A 81 -24.75 -8.61 -31.28
CA LEU A 81 -25.73 -7.56 -30.99
C LEU A 81 -25.03 -6.28 -30.53
N SER A 82 -25.64 -5.13 -30.83
CA SER A 82 -25.08 -3.84 -30.47
C SER A 82 -25.10 -3.64 -28.94
N LYS A 83 -23.99 -3.21 -28.37
CA LYS A 83 -23.83 -2.96 -26.93
C LYS A 83 -24.20 -1.51 -26.53
N HIS A 84 -24.68 -0.66 -27.44
CA HIS A 84 -24.86 0.78 -27.19
C HIS A 84 -25.64 1.11 -25.91
N ASP A 85 -26.67 0.32 -25.57
CA ASP A 85 -27.53 0.53 -24.40
C ASP A 85 -27.18 -0.37 -23.18
N VAL A 86 -26.10 -1.16 -23.27
CA VAL A 86 -25.61 -2.08 -22.22
C VAL A 86 -24.12 -1.81 -21.96
N GLN A 87 -23.79 -0.58 -21.55
CA GLN A 87 -22.40 -0.15 -21.33
C GLN A 87 -21.89 -0.44 -19.91
N ASP A 88 -22.78 -0.77 -18.98
CA ASP A 88 -22.43 -1.04 -17.59
C ASP A 88 -21.58 -2.32 -17.47
N ALA A 89 -20.33 -2.18 -17.02
CA ALA A 89 -19.39 -3.28 -16.92
C ALA A 89 -19.85 -4.35 -15.91
N ASN A 90 -20.49 -3.92 -14.82
CA ASN A 90 -21.02 -4.80 -13.79
C ASN A 90 -22.16 -5.67 -14.35
N LEU A 91 -23.09 -5.08 -15.09
CA LEU A 91 -24.15 -5.81 -15.78
C LEU A 91 -23.61 -6.83 -16.77
N LEU A 92 -22.60 -6.48 -17.57
CA LEU A 92 -22.01 -7.43 -18.53
C LEU A 92 -21.31 -8.60 -17.84
N ALA A 93 -20.56 -8.33 -16.77
CA ALA A 93 -19.91 -9.38 -15.98
C ALA A 93 -20.96 -10.32 -15.37
N PHE A 94 -22.04 -9.75 -14.81
CA PHE A 94 -23.16 -10.51 -14.26
C PHE A 94 -23.87 -11.37 -15.31
N LEU A 95 -24.19 -10.81 -16.48
CA LEU A 95 -24.83 -11.55 -17.57
C LEU A 95 -23.92 -12.68 -18.07
N LYS A 96 -22.62 -12.42 -18.24
CA LYS A 96 -21.64 -13.43 -18.66
C LYS A 96 -21.61 -14.61 -17.67
N GLN A 97 -21.58 -14.34 -16.37
CA GLN A 97 -21.60 -15.38 -15.34
C GLN A 97 -22.92 -16.15 -15.33
N SER A 98 -24.06 -15.47 -15.46
CA SER A 98 -25.39 -16.09 -15.40
C SER A 98 -25.65 -16.97 -16.62
N LEU A 99 -25.33 -16.48 -17.83
CA LEU A 99 -25.47 -17.23 -19.08
C LEU A 99 -24.57 -18.48 -19.10
N ALA A 100 -23.36 -18.39 -18.54
CA ALA A 100 -22.45 -19.53 -18.46
C ALA A 100 -23.06 -20.71 -17.66
N LYS A 101 -23.86 -20.43 -16.61
CA LYS A 101 -24.57 -21.48 -15.84
C LYS A 101 -25.58 -22.25 -16.68
N ILE A 102 -26.15 -21.62 -17.71
CA ILE A 102 -27.03 -22.26 -18.70
C ILE A 102 -26.31 -22.59 -20.01
N LYS A 103 -24.97 -22.70 -19.98
CA LYS A 103 -24.12 -23.10 -21.13
C LYS A 103 -24.25 -22.18 -22.36
N ILE A 104 -24.53 -20.89 -22.14
CA ILE A 104 -24.46 -19.84 -23.15
C ILE A 104 -23.28 -18.92 -22.80
N GLN A 105 -22.41 -18.63 -23.76
CA GLN A 105 -21.28 -17.73 -23.52
C GLN A 105 -21.59 -16.32 -24.01
N LEU A 106 -21.00 -15.33 -23.36
CA LEU A 106 -21.08 -13.92 -23.71
C LEU A 106 -19.66 -13.35 -23.83
N ASP A 107 -19.36 -12.78 -24.99
CA ASP A 107 -18.09 -12.14 -25.31
C ASP A 107 -18.33 -10.66 -25.66
N ILE A 108 -17.39 -9.78 -25.30
CA ILE A 108 -17.35 -8.40 -25.77
C ILE A 108 -16.19 -8.40 -26.74
N GLY A 109 -16.39 -8.05 -28.02
CA GLY A 109 -15.51 -8.34 -29.16
C GLY A 109 -14.08 -7.75 -29.15
N VAL A 110 -13.45 -7.61 -27.98
CA VAL A 110 -12.13 -7.03 -27.70
C VAL A 110 -11.03 -8.05 -27.90
N ASP A 111 -11.22 -9.31 -27.48
CA ASP A 111 -10.14 -10.30 -27.48
C ASP A 111 -9.76 -10.71 -28.92
N PRO A 112 -8.45 -10.70 -29.28
CA PRO A 112 -8.01 -11.20 -30.57
C PRO A 112 -8.16 -12.72 -30.61
N GLN A 113 -9.09 -13.20 -31.43
CA GLN A 113 -9.34 -14.63 -31.65
C GLN A 113 -9.07 -15.00 -33.11
N SER A 114 -8.78 -16.28 -33.34
CA SER A 114 -8.65 -16.81 -34.69
C SER A 114 -9.96 -16.59 -35.48
N PRO A 115 -9.87 -16.26 -36.78
CA PRO A 115 -11.04 -16.05 -37.62
C PRO A 115 -11.94 -17.29 -37.62
N SER A 116 -13.24 -17.07 -37.45
CA SER A 116 -14.24 -18.14 -37.51
C SER A 116 -14.83 -18.22 -38.92
N HIS A 117 -14.90 -19.44 -39.48
CA HIS A 117 -15.46 -19.70 -40.80
C HIS A 117 -16.84 -20.37 -40.69
N GLY A 118 -17.80 -19.95 -41.51
CA GLY A 118 -19.19 -20.36 -41.40
C GLY A 118 -20.10 -19.58 -42.34
N GLN A 119 -21.39 -19.55 -42.02
CA GLN A 119 -22.41 -18.90 -42.84
C GLN A 119 -23.23 -17.90 -42.03
N TRP A 120 -23.52 -16.75 -42.62
CA TRP A 120 -24.47 -15.77 -42.06
C TRP A 120 -25.89 -16.08 -42.49
N LEU A 121 -26.81 -15.96 -41.54
CA LEU A 121 -28.23 -16.23 -41.71
C LEU A 121 -29.03 -15.07 -41.11
N VAL A 122 -30.06 -14.64 -41.83
CA VAL A 122 -31.04 -13.63 -41.39
C VAL A 122 -32.44 -14.26 -41.35
N PRO A 123 -33.39 -13.68 -40.58
CA PRO A 123 -34.77 -14.15 -40.53
C PRO A 123 -35.44 -14.19 -41.91
N VAL A 124 -36.11 -15.30 -42.20
CA VAL A 124 -36.76 -15.56 -43.51
C VAL A 124 -37.99 -14.66 -43.76
N SER A 125 -38.55 -14.01 -42.73
CA SER A 125 -39.82 -13.28 -42.79
C SER A 125 -39.74 -11.87 -43.39
N GLY A 126 -38.55 -11.37 -43.77
CA GLY A 126 -38.37 -9.97 -44.20
C GLY A 126 -38.54 -8.94 -43.07
N GLU A 127 -38.67 -9.40 -41.82
CA GLU A 127 -38.64 -8.56 -40.63
C GLU A 127 -37.20 -8.15 -40.31
N THR A 128 -37.01 -6.89 -39.93
CA THR A 128 -35.69 -6.40 -39.49
C THR A 128 -35.22 -7.22 -38.28
N PRO A 129 -34.00 -7.81 -38.32
CA PRO A 129 -33.48 -8.58 -37.21
C PRO A 129 -33.44 -7.76 -35.93
N LYS A 130 -33.80 -8.38 -34.81
CA LYS A 130 -33.61 -7.78 -33.50
C LYS A 130 -32.12 -7.55 -33.27
N SER A 131 -31.77 -6.37 -32.77
CA SER A 131 -30.38 -5.91 -32.68
C SER A 131 -29.95 -5.55 -31.26
N HIS A 132 -30.84 -5.72 -30.27
CA HIS A 132 -30.58 -5.35 -28.87
C HIS A 132 -30.34 -6.58 -27.98
N PRO A 133 -29.34 -6.57 -27.06
CA PRO A 133 -28.99 -7.71 -26.21
C PRO A 133 -30.14 -8.24 -25.34
N PHE A 134 -30.99 -7.35 -24.80
CA PHE A 134 -32.15 -7.78 -24.01
C PHE A 134 -33.22 -8.48 -24.85
N ASP A 135 -33.30 -8.23 -26.16
CA ASP A 135 -34.22 -9.00 -27.01
C ASP A 135 -33.81 -10.47 -27.05
N PHE A 136 -32.51 -10.74 -27.09
CA PHE A 136 -31.98 -12.10 -26.99
C PHE A 136 -32.30 -12.71 -25.64
N LEU A 137 -32.08 -11.97 -24.54
CA LEU A 137 -32.38 -12.46 -23.20
C LEU A 137 -33.87 -12.77 -23.01
N HIS A 138 -34.80 -11.95 -23.52
CA HIS A 138 -36.24 -12.23 -23.49
C HIS A 138 -36.61 -13.51 -24.25
N VAL A 139 -35.95 -13.77 -25.38
CA VAL A 139 -36.12 -15.02 -26.14
C VAL A 139 -35.62 -16.21 -25.33
N ILE A 140 -34.47 -16.09 -24.68
CA ILE A 140 -33.92 -17.16 -23.84
C ILE A 140 -34.76 -17.38 -22.56
N GLU A 141 -35.28 -16.32 -21.94
CA GLU A 141 -36.20 -16.41 -20.81
C GLU A 141 -37.47 -17.19 -21.18
N ALA A 142 -38.09 -16.87 -22.32
CA ALA A 142 -39.32 -17.51 -22.79
C ALA A 142 -39.16 -19.02 -23.07
N LEU A 143 -37.93 -19.50 -23.28
CA LEU A 143 -37.64 -20.92 -23.45
C LEU A 143 -37.72 -21.72 -22.14
N GLY A 144 -37.72 -21.05 -20.98
CA GLY A 144 -37.77 -21.73 -19.69
C GLY A 144 -36.55 -22.60 -19.38
N ILE A 145 -35.39 -22.29 -19.98
CA ILE A 145 -34.16 -23.09 -19.81
C ILE A 145 -33.34 -22.69 -18.56
N GLY A 146 -33.96 -21.99 -17.61
CA GLY A 146 -33.35 -21.66 -16.32
C GLY A 146 -32.58 -20.34 -16.25
N LEU A 147 -32.82 -19.39 -17.18
CA LEU A 147 -32.11 -18.10 -17.18
C LEU A 147 -32.37 -17.30 -15.88
N VAL A 148 -33.62 -17.23 -15.44
CA VAL A 148 -34.01 -16.47 -14.24
C VAL A 148 -33.38 -17.08 -12.98
N GLU A 149 -33.40 -18.40 -12.84
CA GLU A 149 -32.75 -19.14 -11.76
C GLU A 149 -31.22 -18.94 -11.80
N ALA A 150 -30.61 -18.92 -12.99
CA ALA A 150 -29.18 -18.69 -13.13
C ALA A 150 -28.78 -17.27 -12.70
N MET A 151 -29.65 -16.29 -12.97
CA MET A 151 -29.45 -14.88 -12.61
C MET A 151 -29.67 -14.61 -11.13
N TYR A 152 -30.77 -15.11 -10.55
CA TYR A 152 -31.22 -14.71 -9.20
C TYR A 152 -31.17 -15.83 -8.15
N GLY A 153 -30.90 -17.08 -8.55
CA GLY A 153 -30.92 -18.27 -7.71
C GLY A 153 -32.28 -18.98 -7.66
N PHE A 154 -33.35 -18.28 -8.02
CA PHE A 154 -34.72 -18.79 -8.03
C PHE A 154 -35.57 -18.03 -9.05
N SER A 155 -36.57 -18.69 -9.64
CA SER A 155 -37.62 -18.05 -10.45
C SER A 155 -38.83 -17.64 -9.62
N THR A 156 -39.02 -18.25 -8.45
CA THR A 156 -40.10 -17.91 -7.52
C THR A 156 -39.61 -17.94 -6.09
N LEU A 157 -40.01 -16.96 -5.30
CA LEU A 157 -39.69 -16.87 -3.88
C LEU A 157 -40.96 -16.51 -3.10
N GLY A 158 -41.51 -17.49 -2.39
CA GLY A 158 -42.82 -17.36 -1.75
C GLY A 158 -43.92 -16.97 -2.76
N ALA A 159 -44.58 -15.83 -2.53
CA ALA A 159 -45.62 -15.31 -3.42
C ALA A 159 -45.06 -14.50 -4.61
N PHE A 160 -43.75 -14.34 -4.72
CA PHE A 160 -43.11 -13.50 -5.73
C PHE A 160 -42.58 -14.33 -6.90
N GLU A 161 -42.81 -13.85 -8.11
CA GLU A 161 -42.32 -14.42 -9.37
C GLU A 161 -41.33 -13.44 -9.99
N PHE A 162 -40.17 -13.96 -10.35
CA PHE A 162 -39.07 -13.22 -10.94
C PHE A 162 -39.11 -13.40 -12.46
N SER A 163 -38.88 -12.30 -13.16
CA SER A 163 -38.62 -12.29 -14.59
C SER A 163 -37.32 -11.55 -14.87
N LEU A 164 -36.90 -11.49 -16.13
CA LEU A 164 -35.68 -10.82 -16.55
C LEU A 164 -35.60 -9.38 -16.03
N GLU A 165 -36.70 -8.65 -15.96
CA GLU A 165 -36.66 -7.21 -15.65
C GLU A 165 -37.47 -6.82 -14.41
N ARG A 166 -38.35 -7.69 -13.92
CA ARG A 166 -39.42 -7.31 -12.97
C ARG A 166 -39.73 -8.43 -11.99
N ILE A 167 -40.35 -8.04 -10.88
CA ILE A 167 -40.88 -8.94 -9.89
C ILE A 167 -42.38 -8.70 -9.76
N ARG A 168 -43.14 -9.78 -9.83
CA ARG A 168 -44.60 -9.78 -9.67
C ARG A 168 -44.99 -10.54 -8.42
N ARG A 169 -46.05 -10.10 -7.73
CA ARG A 169 -46.68 -10.83 -6.63
C ARG A 169 -47.91 -11.56 -7.13
N ARG A 170 -47.98 -12.86 -6.87
CA ARG A 170 -49.17 -13.68 -7.10
C ARG A 170 -50.26 -13.33 -6.08
N LYS A 171 -51.45 -13.03 -6.56
CA LYS A 171 -52.70 -12.92 -5.80
C LYS A 171 -53.72 -13.91 -6.38
N LYS A 172 -54.78 -14.23 -5.62
CA LYS A 172 -55.83 -15.17 -6.07
C LYS A 172 -56.44 -14.68 -7.40
N GLY A 173 -56.01 -15.29 -8.52
CA GLY A 173 -56.49 -14.99 -9.87
C GLY A 173 -55.85 -13.79 -10.60
N SER A 174 -54.83 -13.13 -10.04
CA SER A 174 -54.12 -12.03 -10.70
C SER A 174 -52.66 -11.90 -10.25
N SER A 175 -51.84 -11.20 -11.05
CA SER A 175 -50.45 -10.85 -10.71
C SER A 175 -50.29 -9.33 -10.70
N GLU A 176 -49.62 -8.80 -9.68
CA GLU A 176 -49.32 -7.37 -9.57
C GLU A 176 -47.83 -7.14 -9.69
N GLU A 177 -47.42 -6.16 -10.50
CA GLU A 177 -46.02 -5.75 -10.58
C GLU A 177 -45.64 -4.96 -9.33
N ILE A 178 -44.51 -5.32 -8.71
CA ILE A 178 -44.07 -4.76 -7.44
C ILE A 178 -42.91 -3.78 -7.67
N ALA A 179 -41.86 -4.26 -8.33
CA ALA A 179 -40.60 -3.56 -8.53
C ALA A 179 -39.84 -4.16 -9.72
N PRO A 180 -38.77 -3.49 -10.18
CA PRO A 180 -37.75 -4.11 -11.02
C PRO A 180 -37.10 -5.32 -10.36
N ALA A 181 -36.35 -6.11 -11.14
CA ALA A 181 -35.59 -7.24 -10.63
C ALA A 181 -34.59 -6.80 -9.55
N LEU A 182 -34.71 -7.41 -8.37
CA LEU A 182 -34.01 -7.10 -7.13
C LEU A 182 -33.61 -8.40 -6.43
N TRP A 183 -32.34 -8.59 -6.09
CA TRP A 183 -31.89 -9.80 -5.39
C TRP A 183 -30.72 -9.51 -4.44
N ILE A 184 -30.48 -10.45 -3.52
CA ILE A 184 -29.36 -10.43 -2.59
C ILE A 184 -28.38 -11.52 -3.00
N ASP A 185 -27.09 -11.19 -3.08
CA ASP A 185 -26.05 -12.15 -3.44
C ASP A 185 -24.89 -12.23 -2.45
N LYS A 186 -24.89 -11.39 -1.41
CA LYS A 186 -23.86 -11.37 -0.37
C LYS A 186 -24.45 -11.11 1.01
N ILE A 187 -23.98 -11.89 1.99
CA ILE A 187 -24.07 -11.60 3.42
C ILE A 187 -22.68 -11.24 3.91
N LEU A 188 -22.54 -10.02 4.41
CA LEU A 188 -21.28 -9.39 4.74
C LEU A 188 -21.22 -9.14 6.25
N GLN A 189 -20.15 -9.58 6.91
CA GLN A 189 -19.92 -9.32 8.32
C GLN A 189 -18.80 -8.30 8.49
N ASP A 190 -19.05 -7.26 9.28
CA ASP A 190 -17.99 -6.33 9.69
C ASP A 190 -17.06 -7.02 10.70
N PRO A 191 -15.74 -7.10 10.44
CA PRO A 191 -14.82 -7.81 11.31
C PRO A 191 -14.65 -7.16 12.69
N GLN A 192 -14.95 -5.86 12.83
CA GLN A 192 -14.78 -5.12 14.09
C GLN A 192 -16.06 -5.08 14.90
N SER A 193 -17.18 -4.71 14.30
CA SER A 193 -18.46 -4.58 15.02
C SER A 193 -19.25 -5.89 15.09
N SER A 194 -18.87 -6.89 14.28
CA SER A 194 -19.67 -8.11 14.04
C SER A 194 -21.10 -7.84 13.52
N GLU A 195 -21.38 -6.60 13.08
CA GLU A 195 -22.64 -6.27 12.43
C GLU A 195 -22.72 -6.91 11.04
N TYR A 196 -23.94 -7.26 10.64
CA TYR A 196 -24.21 -7.82 9.33
C TYR A 196 -24.75 -6.75 8.37
N SER A 197 -24.24 -6.80 7.14
CA SER A 197 -24.74 -6.04 6.00
C SER A 197 -25.07 -7.00 4.86
N THR A 198 -25.93 -6.57 3.95
CA THR A 198 -26.28 -7.38 2.76
C THR A 198 -26.03 -6.57 1.51
N ARG A 199 -25.53 -7.22 0.45
CA ARG A 199 -25.43 -6.59 -0.87
C ARG A 199 -26.71 -6.84 -1.65
N ILE A 200 -27.42 -5.76 -1.92
CA ILE A 200 -28.65 -5.76 -2.70
C ILE A 200 -28.31 -5.26 -4.11
N ASN A 201 -28.70 -6.04 -5.11
CA ASN A 201 -28.53 -5.71 -6.52
C ASN A 201 -29.89 -5.36 -7.12
N ILE A 202 -29.93 -4.27 -7.87
CA ILE A 202 -31.12 -3.81 -8.58
C ILE A 202 -30.80 -3.71 -10.06
N MET A 203 -31.52 -4.44 -10.90
CA MET A 203 -31.43 -4.27 -12.34
C MET A 203 -32.58 -3.37 -12.81
N SER A 204 -32.24 -2.21 -13.37
CA SER A 204 -33.24 -1.22 -13.80
C SER A 204 -32.82 -0.48 -15.07
N ARG A 205 -33.79 0.24 -15.67
CA ARG A 205 -33.55 1.14 -16.82
C ARG A 205 -33.37 2.56 -16.32
N THR A 206 -32.31 3.23 -16.77
CA THR A 206 -32.04 4.65 -16.48
C THR A 206 -32.09 5.49 -17.75
N GLY A 207 -32.67 6.70 -17.68
CA GLY A 207 -32.73 7.67 -18.78
C GLY A 207 -33.27 7.10 -20.11
N LYS A 208 -32.59 7.41 -21.22
CA LYS A 208 -32.91 6.89 -22.58
C LYS A 208 -32.52 5.39 -22.73
N ARG A 209 -33.16 4.50 -21.99
CA ARG A 209 -33.11 3.02 -22.15
C ARG A 209 -31.82 2.28 -21.75
N ARG A 210 -30.90 2.87 -20.97
CA ARG A 210 -29.68 2.15 -20.52
C ARG A 210 -29.96 1.21 -19.34
N TRP A 211 -29.47 -0.01 -19.43
CA TRP A 211 -29.56 -1.01 -18.35
C TRP A 211 -28.36 -0.91 -17.41
N VAL A 212 -28.62 -0.91 -16.09
CA VAL A 212 -27.57 -0.82 -15.06
C VAL A 212 -27.88 -1.74 -13.87
N ILE A 213 -26.83 -2.24 -13.22
CA ILE A 213 -26.96 -2.86 -11.88
C ILE A 213 -26.51 -1.85 -10.83
N SER A 214 -27.43 -1.47 -9.94
CA SER A 214 -27.11 -0.71 -8.74
C SER A 214 -26.85 -1.68 -7.60
N GLN A 215 -25.71 -1.55 -6.92
CA GLN A 215 -25.34 -2.36 -5.76
C GLN A 215 -25.28 -1.50 -4.52
N VAL A 216 -25.85 -1.99 -3.42
CA VAL A 216 -25.67 -1.35 -2.12
C VAL A 216 -25.48 -2.35 -1.00
N ILE A 217 -24.57 -1.99 -0.13
CA ILE A 217 -24.32 -2.67 1.13
C ILE A 217 -25.02 -1.86 2.22
N ALA A 218 -26.10 -2.40 2.75
CA ALA A 218 -26.84 -1.76 3.83
C ALA A 218 -26.73 -2.59 5.11
N ASN A 219 -26.55 -1.92 6.25
CA ASN A 219 -26.66 -2.54 7.56
C ASN A 219 -28.06 -3.16 7.67
N GLY A 220 -28.14 -4.47 7.84
CA GLY A 220 -29.40 -5.15 7.66
C GLY A 220 -29.40 -6.56 8.21
N THR A 221 -30.00 -6.70 9.39
CA THR A 221 -30.63 -7.96 9.82
C THR A 221 -32.12 -7.92 9.44
N MET A 222 -32.89 -8.98 9.68
CA MET A 222 -34.35 -8.98 9.43
C MET A 222 -35.11 -7.80 10.07
N GLN A 223 -34.54 -7.14 11.09
CA GLN A 223 -35.15 -6.04 11.82
C GLN A 223 -35.15 -4.69 11.06
N ASP A 224 -34.29 -4.53 10.04
CA ASP A 224 -34.12 -3.27 9.29
C ASP A 224 -34.86 -3.23 7.93
N ALA A 225 -35.69 -4.24 7.62
CA ALA A 225 -36.39 -4.35 6.33
C ALA A 225 -37.15 -3.08 5.91
N LYS A 226 -37.69 -2.31 6.88
CA LYS A 226 -38.37 -1.04 6.61
C LYS A 226 -37.41 0.03 6.06
N LYS A 227 -36.24 0.22 6.69
CA LYS A 227 -35.22 1.19 6.23
C LYS A 227 -34.71 0.83 4.85
N LEU A 228 -34.47 -0.46 4.62
CA LEU A 228 -34.04 -1.00 3.32
C LEU A 228 -35.09 -0.71 2.24
N THR A 229 -36.37 -0.93 2.55
CA THR A 229 -37.48 -0.64 1.63
C THR A 229 -37.54 0.85 1.29
N GLU A 230 -37.46 1.72 2.29
CA GLU A 230 -37.43 3.19 2.08
C GLU A 230 -36.25 3.59 1.20
N TRP A 231 -35.06 3.02 1.43
CA TRP A 231 -33.89 3.30 0.63
C TRP A 231 -34.03 2.83 -0.83
N VAL A 232 -34.49 1.59 -1.08
CA VAL A 232 -34.73 1.08 -2.45
C VAL A 232 -35.68 2.02 -3.22
N VAL A 233 -36.71 2.53 -2.55
CA VAL A 233 -37.66 3.50 -3.13
C VAL A 233 -36.97 4.82 -3.52
N THR A 234 -35.95 5.28 -2.78
CA THR A 234 -35.21 6.51 -3.14
C THR A 234 -34.31 6.33 -4.36
N MET A 235 -33.81 5.11 -4.60
CA MET A 235 -32.86 4.82 -5.68
C MET A 235 -33.53 4.34 -6.97
N VAL A 236 -34.77 3.85 -6.87
CA VAL A 236 -35.51 3.24 -7.97
C VAL A 236 -36.77 4.07 -8.24
N PRO A 237 -36.80 4.88 -9.32
CA PRO A 237 -37.94 5.76 -9.60
C PRO A 237 -39.22 5.01 -10.02
N CYS A 238 -39.16 3.69 -10.23
CA CYS A 238 -40.24 2.86 -10.79
C CYS A 238 -40.79 1.78 -9.84
N VAL A 239 -40.65 1.93 -8.51
CA VAL A 239 -41.36 1.06 -7.55
C VAL A 239 -42.87 1.26 -7.67
N VAL A 240 -43.61 0.20 -7.93
CA VAL A 240 -45.05 0.22 -8.19
C VAL A 240 -45.86 0.01 -6.92
N ASP A 241 -45.49 -0.97 -6.09
CA ASP A 241 -46.12 -1.24 -4.79
C ASP A 241 -45.10 -1.25 -3.65
N ARG A 242 -45.08 -0.18 -2.84
CA ARG A 242 -44.18 -0.06 -1.68
C ARG A 242 -44.44 -1.10 -0.60
N LYS A 243 -45.69 -1.50 -0.39
CA LYS A 243 -46.05 -2.48 0.65
C LYS A 243 -45.59 -3.87 0.19
N GLY A 244 -45.90 -4.23 -1.05
CA GLY A 244 -45.41 -5.46 -1.68
C GLY A 244 -43.89 -5.53 -1.74
N LEU A 245 -43.20 -4.40 -1.99
CA LEU A 245 -41.74 -4.32 -1.94
C LEU A 245 -41.21 -4.63 -0.53
N GLY A 246 -41.84 -4.10 0.52
CA GLY A 246 -41.45 -4.39 1.89
C GLY A 246 -41.62 -5.88 2.26
N ASP A 247 -42.66 -6.52 1.77
CA ASP A 247 -42.87 -7.97 1.92
C ASP A 247 -41.79 -8.77 1.14
N LEU A 248 -41.46 -8.34 -0.09
CA LEU A 248 -40.42 -8.94 -0.92
C LEU A 248 -39.04 -8.84 -0.26
N VAL A 249 -38.67 -7.67 0.26
CA VAL A 249 -37.37 -7.45 0.94
C VAL A 249 -37.22 -8.38 2.14
N LYS A 250 -38.28 -8.59 2.93
CA LYS A 250 -38.24 -9.54 4.05
C LYS A 250 -37.98 -10.98 3.59
N GLU A 251 -38.65 -11.38 2.51
CA GLU A 251 -38.51 -12.72 1.95
C GLU A 251 -37.11 -12.94 1.36
N LEU A 252 -36.58 -11.96 0.64
CA LEU A 252 -35.20 -11.95 0.14
C LEU A 252 -34.18 -12.05 1.27
N LEU A 253 -34.34 -11.27 2.34
CA LEU A 253 -33.46 -11.34 3.51
C LEU A 253 -33.52 -12.71 4.16
N ARG A 254 -34.72 -13.27 4.38
CA ARG A 254 -34.87 -14.61 4.96
C ARG A 254 -34.13 -15.64 4.12
N HIS A 255 -34.39 -15.67 2.81
CA HIS A 255 -33.72 -16.58 1.89
C HIS A 255 -32.20 -16.40 1.93
N ALA A 256 -31.71 -15.17 1.83
CA ALA A 256 -30.28 -14.88 1.81
C ALA A 256 -29.56 -15.34 3.07
N PHE A 257 -30.12 -15.12 4.26
CA PHE A 257 -29.51 -15.56 5.52
C PHE A 257 -29.57 -17.09 5.72
N GLU A 258 -30.43 -17.80 4.98
CA GLU A 258 -30.54 -19.26 4.99
C GLU A 258 -29.64 -19.93 3.93
N THR A 259 -29.42 -19.29 2.77
CA THR A 259 -28.80 -19.93 1.61
C THR A 259 -27.43 -19.38 1.19
N ILE A 260 -27.06 -18.17 1.64
CA ILE A 260 -25.82 -17.52 1.22
C ILE A 260 -24.78 -17.62 2.35
N ASP A 261 -23.62 -18.18 2.01
CA ASP A 261 -22.47 -18.21 2.91
C ASP A 261 -22.02 -16.80 3.29
N ARG A 262 -21.68 -16.64 4.56
CA ARG A 262 -21.24 -15.37 5.13
C ARG A 262 -19.81 -15.08 4.70
N GLN A 263 -19.54 -13.83 4.36
CA GLN A 263 -18.19 -13.36 4.05
C GLN A 263 -17.80 -12.21 4.98
N ILE A 264 -16.54 -12.16 5.37
CA ILE A 264 -15.94 -11.05 6.11
C ILE A 264 -15.74 -9.90 5.13
N TRP A 265 -16.30 -8.73 5.45
CA TRP A 265 -16.23 -7.55 4.62
C TRP A 265 -14.96 -6.75 4.92
N ILE A 266 -14.04 -6.77 3.95
CA ILE A 266 -12.80 -6.03 4.00
C ILE A 266 -12.99 -4.67 3.34
N LYS A 267 -13.00 -3.63 4.19
CA LYS A 267 -13.20 -2.22 3.82
C LYS A 267 -11.89 -1.43 3.69
N ASN A 268 -10.80 -1.98 4.22
CA ASN A 268 -9.49 -1.33 4.29
C ASN A 268 -8.41 -2.30 3.84
N GLU A 269 -7.35 -1.76 3.27
CA GLU A 269 -6.10 -2.48 2.96
C GLU A 269 -5.43 -2.94 4.26
N GLY A 270 -4.56 -3.94 4.22
CA GLY A 270 -3.81 -4.40 5.40
C GLY A 270 -3.80 -5.90 5.65
N TRP A 271 -3.06 -6.29 6.68
CA TRP A 271 -3.03 -7.64 7.20
C TRP A 271 -4.42 -8.08 7.69
N LEU A 272 -4.81 -9.27 7.25
CA LEU A 272 -6.02 -9.97 7.69
C LEU A 272 -5.64 -10.97 8.77
N ARG A 273 -6.34 -10.92 9.90
CA ARG A 273 -6.12 -11.82 11.04
C ARG A 273 -7.40 -12.58 11.36
N SER A 274 -7.24 -13.83 11.79
CA SER A 274 -8.30 -14.62 12.42
C SER A 274 -8.48 -14.24 13.88
N HIS A 275 -9.50 -14.83 14.53
CA HIS A 275 -9.83 -14.56 15.94
C HIS A 275 -8.70 -14.88 16.92
N ASP A 276 -7.83 -15.84 16.59
CA ASP A 276 -6.62 -16.19 17.36
C ASP A 276 -5.43 -15.26 17.07
N SER A 277 -5.65 -14.19 16.30
CA SER A 277 -4.62 -13.24 15.83
C SER A 277 -3.59 -13.82 14.84
N SER A 278 -3.77 -15.06 14.36
CA SER A 278 -2.92 -15.58 13.28
C SER A 278 -3.24 -14.88 11.96
N ILE A 279 -2.24 -14.79 11.08
CA ILE A 279 -2.36 -14.05 9.83
C ILE A 279 -2.94 -14.98 8.77
N GLN A 280 -4.07 -14.56 8.20
CA GLN A 280 -4.80 -15.30 7.17
C GLN A 280 -4.50 -14.78 5.77
N GLY A 281 -3.94 -13.58 5.68
CA GLY A 281 -3.68 -12.93 4.40
C GLY A 281 -3.48 -11.43 4.57
N CYS A 282 -3.58 -10.72 3.46
CA CYS A 282 -3.32 -9.30 3.37
C CYS A 282 -4.04 -8.72 2.14
N VAL A 283 -4.53 -7.49 2.23
CA VAL A 283 -5.12 -6.78 1.08
C VAL A 283 -4.22 -5.64 0.65
N CYS A 284 -3.75 -5.70 -0.60
CA CYS A 284 -2.94 -4.66 -1.25
C CYS A 284 -3.72 -4.04 -2.41
N GLY A 285 -4.24 -2.83 -2.25
CA GLY A 285 -5.11 -2.21 -3.25
C GLY A 285 -6.48 -2.91 -3.28
N GLN A 286 -6.75 -3.63 -4.36
CA GLN A 286 -7.93 -4.52 -4.47
C GLN A 286 -7.55 -6.01 -4.53
N GLU A 287 -6.27 -6.33 -4.39
CA GLU A 287 -5.77 -7.70 -4.47
C GLU A 287 -5.83 -8.38 -3.10
N LEU A 288 -6.49 -9.55 -3.03
CA LEU A 288 -6.48 -10.42 -1.85
C LEU A 288 -5.30 -11.38 -1.93
N LEU A 289 -4.37 -11.28 -0.99
CA LEU A 289 -3.23 -12.16 -0.85
C LEU A 289 -3.47 -13.06 0.36
N LEU A 290 -3.54 -14.37 0.18
CA LEU A 290 -3.89 -15.29 1.25
C LEU A 290 -2.68 -16.09 1.70
N ALA A 291 -2.63 -16.36 3.00
CA ALA A 291 -1.72 -17.36 3.55
C ALA A 291 -2.06 -18.74 2.96
N PRO A 292 -1.09 -19.66 2.84
CA PRO A 292 -1.37 -21.03 2.47
C PRO A 292 -2.47 -21.63 3.37
N GLY A 293 -3.46 -22.30 2.75
CA GLY A 293 -4.57 -22.92 3.47
C GLY A 293 -5.77 -22.01 3.80
N ALA A 294 -5.67 -20.69 3.60
CA ALA A 294 -6.81 -19.78 3.81
C ALA A 294 -7.80 -19.82 2.63
N ASP A 295 -9.11 -19.77 2.92
CA ASP A 295 -10.17 -19.84 1.91
C ASP A 295 -10.59 -18.45 1.42
N ALA A 296 -10.31 -18.16 0.16
CA ALA A 296 -10.67 -16.90 -0.49
C ALA A 296 -12.18 -16.60 -0.47
N LYS A 297 -13.02 -17.65 -0.42
CA LYS A 297 -14.48 -17.48 -0.38
C LYS A 297 -14.97 -16.88 0.94
N GLN A 298 -14.15 -16.87 1.98
CA GLN A 298 -14.52 -16.26 3.26
C GLN A 298 -14.47 -14.72 3.22
N TYR A 299 -13.84 -14.11 2.21
CA TYR A 299 -13.61 -12.68 2.18
C TYR A 299 -14.35 -11.99 1.03
N TYR A 300 -14.78 -10.77 1.28
CA TYR A 300 -15.29 -9.86 0.25
C TYR A 300 -14.56 -8.52 0.39
N ILE A 301 -13.87 -8.11 -0.67
CA ILE A 301 -13.15 -6.85 -0.72
C ILE A 301 -14.00 -5.82 -1.45
N ASP A 302 -14.22 -4.69 -0.79
CA ASP A 302 -14.81 -3.50 -1.41
C ASP A 302 -14.21 -2.26 -0.74
N ILE A 303 -13.11 -1.79 -1.33
CA ILE A 303 -12.33 -0.67 -0.84
C ILE A 303 -12.62 0.53 -1.73
N ALA A 304 -13.36 1.50 -1.21
CA ALA A 304 -13.85 2.65 -1.99
C ALA A 304 -12.72 3.55 -2.54
N ALA A 305 -11.56 3.60 -1.87
CA ALA A 305 -10.44 4.44 -2.27
C ALA A 305 -9.09 3.80 -1.85
N PRO A 306 -8.58 2.81 -2.61
CA PRO A 306 -7.32 2.14 -2.28
C PRO A 306 -6.14 3.11 -2.33
N ARG A 307 -5.25 3.04 -1.33
CA ARG A 307 -4.01 3.82 -1.27
C ARG A 307 -2.86 3.11 -2.00
N LEU A 308 -2.84 1.78 -1.96
CA LEU A 308 -1.81 0.93 -2.55
C LEU A 308 -2.13 0.65 -4.04
N ALA A 309 -2.31 1.73 -4.80
CA ALA A 309 -2.58 1.65 -6.24
C ALA A 309 -1.34 1.16 -7.00
N GLN A 310 -1.53 0.33 -8.01
CA GLN A 310 -0.45 -0.26 -8.80
C GLN A 310 -0.38 0.35 -10.21
N SER A 311 0.83 0.49 -10.74
CA SER A 311 1.12 0.86 -12.13
C SER A 311 2.40 0.16 -12.59
N GLY A 312 2.38 -0.33 -13.83
CA GLY A 312 3.53 -1.04 -14.41
C GLY A 312 3.61 -2.50 -14.00
N THR A 313 4.82 -3.07 -14.00
CA THR A 313 5.08 -4.46 -13.57
C THR A 313 6.25 -4.52 -12.59
N LEU A 314 6.39 -5.62 -11.86
CA LEU A 314 7.50 -5.80 -10.92
C LEU A 314 8.86 -5.85 -11.65
N GLU A 315 8.90 -6.47 -12.83
CA GLU A 315 10.10 -6.58 -13.66
C GLU A 315 10.56 -5.20 -14.15
N ARG A 316 9.62 -4.39 -14.64
CA ARG A 316 9.92 -3.02 -15.05
C ARG A 316 10.29 -2.12 -13.88
N TRP A 317 9.66 -2.29 -12.71
CA TRP A 317 10.07 -1.58 -11.51
C TRP A 317 11.52 -1.90 -11.13
N ASN A 318 11.92 -3.18 -11.18
CA ASN A 318 13.31 -3.58 -10.97
C ASN A 318 14.26 -2.90 -11.98
N GLN A 319 13.92 -2.92 -13.26
CA GLN A 319 14.77 -2.34 -14.32
C GLN A 319 14.85 -0.81 -14.27
N GLU A 320 13.74 -0.12 -14.06
CA GLU A 320 13.64 1.34 -14.20
C GLU A 320 13.83 2.09 -12.86
N VAL A 321 13.62 1.42 -11.72
CA VAL A 321 13.73 2.03 -10.38
C VAL A 321 14.84 1.38 -9.56
N LEU A 322 14.85 0.05 -9.39
CA LEU A 322 15.88 -0.60 -8.56
C LEU A 322 17.29 -0.48 -9.16
N SER A 323 17.44 -0.62 -10.48
CA SER A 323 18.73 -0.52 -11.18
C SER A 323 19.47 0.81 -10.97
N PRO A 324 18.82 1.98 -11.10
CA PRO A 324 19.49 3.22 -10.69
C PRO A 324 19.68 3.29 -9.17
N VAL A 325 18.69 2.89 -8.37
CA VAL A 325 18.76 2.97 -6.89
C VAL A 325 19.92 2.16 -6.31
N SER A 326 20.23 0.98 -6.87
CA SER A 326 21.31 0.11 -6.38
C SER A 326 22.70 0.75 -6.44
N LYS A 327 22.86 1.80 -7.26
CA LYS A 327 24.09 2.59 -7.38
C LYS A 327 24.26 3.61 -6.25
N ASN A 328 23.31 3.69 -5.32
CA ASN A 328 23.33 4.62 -4.19
C ASN A 328 22.95 3.90 -2.90
N HIS A 329 23.92 3.78 -1.99
CA HIS A 329 23.74 3.06 -0.73
C HIS A 329 22.63 3.65 0.15
N ILE A 330 22.50 4.97 0.22
CA ILE A 330 21.47 5.63 1.04
C ILE A 330 20.07 5.35 0.49
N LEU A 331 19.84 5.43 -0.83
CA LEU A 331 18.56 5.05 -1.43
C LEU A 331 18.28 3.55 -1.27
N THR A 332 19.29 2.71 -1.41
CA THR A 332 19.18 1.25 -1.21
C THR A 332 18.81 0.90 0.24
N GLY A 333 19.42 1.57 1.21
CA GLY A 333 19.05 1.46 2.63
C GLY A 333 17.65 2.00 2.91
N ALA A 334 17.27 3.15 2.31
CA ALA A 334 15.95 3.73 2.45
C ALA A 334 14.84 2.81 1.92
N LEU A 335 15.04 2.16 0.77
CA LEU A 335 14.11 1.15 0.25
C LEU A 335 13.90 0.01 1.25
N GLN A 336 14.99 -0.51 1.83
CA GLN A 336 14.93 -1.59 2.82
C GLN A 336 14.22 -1.17 4.11
N ILE A 337 14.47 0.05 4.61
CA ILE A 337 13.76 0.61 5.76
C ILE A 337 12.26 0.72 5.47
N GLY A 338 11.90 1.19 4.27
CA GLY A 338 10.52 1.25 3.82
C GLY A 338 9.88 -0.14 3.72
N LEU A 339 10.59 -1.14 3.21
CA LEU A 339 10.07 -2.49 3.09
C LEU A 339 9.86 -3.16 4.46
N ALA A 340 10.81 -2.96 5.38
CA ALA A 340 10.77 -3.47 6.76
C ALA A 340 9.53 -3.03 7.55
N SER A 341 8.96 -1.87 7.26
CA SER A 341 7.73 -1.44 7.92
C SER A 341 6.56 -2.41 7.72
N THR A 342 6.58 -3.18 6.63
CA THR A 342 5.56 -4.22 6.32
C THR A 342 5.64 -5.41 7.29
N MET A 343 6.80 -5.59 7.95
CA MET A 343 7.08 -6.71 8.83
C MET A 343 6.88 -6.40 10.32
N LEU A 344 6.54 -5.16 10.69
CA LEU A 344 6.45 -4.73 12.10
C LEU A 344 5.43 -5.54 12.91
N ASP A 345 4.33 -5.90 12.28
CA ASP A 345 3.26 -6.71 12.89
C ASP A 345 3.54 -8.22 12.85
N LEU A 346 4.65 -8.62 12.21
CA LEU A 346 5.05 -10.02 11.99
C LEU A 346 6.21 -10.45 12.88
N VAL A 347 7.12 -9.53 13.20
CA VAL A 347 8.35 -9.83 13.93
C VAL A 347 8.31 -9.20 15.32
N PRO A 348 8.30 -10.01 16.40
CA PRO A 348 8.21 -9.48 17.76
C PRO A 348 9.49 -8.76 18.18
N GLY A 349 9.34 -7.76 19.06
CA GLY A 349 10.46 -7.04 19.68
C GLY A 349 10.98 -5.85 18.87
N VAL A 350 10.33 -5.50 17.75
CA VAL A 350 10.62 -4.27 17.00
C VAL A 350 9.67 -3.16 17.46
N SER A 351 10.23 -1.98 17.71
CA SER A 351 9.46 -0.81 18.18
C SER A 351 9.35 0.26 17.11
N SER A 352 8.29 1.06 17.18
CA SER A 352 8.03 2.18 16.28
C SER A 352 9.21 3.14 16.20
N CYS A 353 9.34 3.81 15.06
CA CYS A 353 10.47 4.69 14.77
C CYS A 353 10.10 5.76 13.75
N THR A 354 10.71 6.94 13.89
CA THR A 354 10.70 7.98 12.87
C THR A 354 12.11 8.12 12.31
N PHE A 355 12.31 7.72 11.06
CA PHE A 355 13.55 7.94 10.32
C PHE A 355 13.47 9.28 9.59
N ASN A 356 14.35 10.22 9.92
CA ASN A 356 14.40 11.54 9.30
C ASN A 356 15.63 11.65 8.41
N PHE A 357 15.40 11.73 7.10
CA PHE A 357 16.43 11.99 6.10
C PHE A 357 16.54 13.49 5.91
N PHE A 358 17.56 14.10 6.53
CA PHE A 358 17.72 15.54 6.52
C PHE A 358 18.98 15.97 5.77
N GLY A 359 18.95 17.19 5.25
CA GLY A 359 20.08 17.79 4.55
C GLY A 359 19.70 19.09 3.87
N GLY A 360 20.64 19.70 3.14
CA GLY A 360 20.44 20.97 2.44
C GLY A 360 19.28 20.95 1.43
N ALA A 361 18.72 22.13 1.13
CA ALA A 361 17.69 22.28 0.09
C ALA A 361 18.18 21.75 -1.28
N GLY A 362 17.28 21.19 -2.08
CA GLY A 362 17.59 20.72 -3.45
C GLY A 362 18.37 19.41 -3.56
N ARG A 363 18.75 18.76 -2.45
CA ARG A 363 19.55 17.51 -2.45
C ARG A 363 18.78 16.23 -2.82
N GLY A 364 17.49 16.33 -3.19
CA GLY A 364 16.68 15.18 -3.62
C GLY A 364 16.02 14.36 -2.50
N LYS A 365 15.82 14.98 -1.32
CA LYS A 365 15.04 14.44 -0.19
C LYS A 365 13.65 13.92 -0.60
N THR A 366 12.88 14.74 -1.32
CA THR A 366 11.54 14.35 -1.81
C THR A 366 11.62 13.18 -2.81
N LEU A 367 12.69 13.10 -3.60
CA LEU A 367 12.90 11.97 -4.52
C LEU A 367 13.19 10.68 -3.74
N LEU A 368 13.94 10.74 -2.63
CA LEU A 368 14.11 9.60 -1.71
C LEU A 368 12.75 9.10 -1.20
N LEU A 369 11.88 9.97 -0.68
CA LEU A 369 10.54 9.56 -0.25
C LEU A 369 9.69 9.02 -1.40
N SER A 370 9.78 9.61 -2.59
CA SER A 370 9.09 9.14 -3.79
C SER A 370 9.57 7.75 -4.21
N THR A 371 10.86 7.46 -4.04
CA THR A 371 11.46 6.16 -4.33
C THR A 371 10.92 5.10 -3.38
N VAL A 372 10.88 5.39 -2.08
CA VAL A 372 10.27 4.48 -1.09
C VAL A 372 8.77 4.32 -1.33
N ALA A 373 8.06 5.41 -1.67
CA ALA A 373 6.64 5.38 -1.99
C ALA A 373 6.35 4.43 -3.16
N SER A 374 7.24 4.37 -4.15
CA SER A 374 7.06 3.54 -5.33
C SER A 374 6.93 2.04 -5.01
N LEU A 375 7.40 1.58 -3.84
CA LEU A 375 7.18 0.21 -3.38
C LEU A 375 5.69 -0.11 -3.19
N PHE A 376 4.91 0.86 -2.72
CA PHE A 376 3.58 0.66 -2.15
C PHE A 376 2.46 1.26 -3.00
N GLY A 377 2.67 2.42 -3.60
CA GLY A 377 1.59 3.09 -4.32
C GLY A 377 1.98 4.41 -4.97
N ASN A 378 0.98 5.24 -5.23
CA ASN A 378 1.16 6.49 -5.96
C ASN A 378 2.14 7.43 -5.23
N THR A 379 3.19 7.82 -5.95
CA THR A 379 4.37 8.54 -5.46
C THR A 379 4.27 10.07 -5.61
N THR A 380 3.15 10.57 -6.11
CA THR A 380 3.02 11.99 -6.45
C THR A 380 3.15 12.85 -5.20
N ALA A 381 4.09 13.80 -5.18
CA ALA A 381 4.21 14.73 -4.07
C ALA A 381 2.88 15.50 -3.85
N PRO A 382 2.49 15.78 -2.59
CA PRO A 382 1.24 16.49 -2.29
C PRO A 382 1.16 17.83 -3.02
N GLY A 383 0.03 18.12 -3.66
CA GLY A 383 -0.17 19.38 -4.41
C GLY A 383 0.20 19.34 -5.90
N HIS A 384 0.86 18.27 -6.38
CA HIS A 384 1.05 18.05 -7.81
C HIS A 384 -0.09 17.19 -8.36
N ALA A 385 -1.02 17.78 -9.11
CA ALA A 385 -1.99 17.00 -9.87
C ALA A 385 -1.27 16.33 -11.04
N SER A 386 -1.11 15.01 -11.02
CA SER A 386 -0.65 14.26 -12.18
C SER A 386 -1.87 13.63 -12.86
N ALA A 387 -2.31 14.26 -13.95
CA ALA A 387 -3.28 13.64 -14.87
C ALA A 387 -2.73 12.27 -15.32
N GLY A 388 -3.50 11.20 -15.13
CA GLY A 388 -3.12 9.84 -15.55
C GLY A 388 -2.48 8.94 -14.49
N ARG A 389 -2.33 9.38 -13.23
CA ARG A 389 -1.96 8.49 -12.10
C ARG A 389 -3.19 8.07 -11.31
N ASN A 390 -3.32 6.77 -11.05
CA ASN A 390 -4.41 6.20 -10.28
C ASN A 390 -4.08 6.17 -8.79
N GLY A 391 -5.08 6.45 -7.93
CA GLY A 391 -4.97 6.39 -6.47
C GLY A 391 -4.49 7.68 -5.81
N LYS A 392 -4.73 7.81 -4.49
CA LYS A 392 -4.24 8.95 -3.70
C LYS A 392 -2.74 8.79 -3.45
N SER A 393 -2.03 9.92 -3.34
CA SER A 393 -0.62 9.89 -2.92
C SER A 393 -0.50 9.24 -1.53
N ILE A 394 0.55 8.44 -1.37
CA ILE A 394 0.92 7.86 -0.08
C ILE A 394 1.93 8.72 0.69
N ILE A 395 2.44 9.78 0.07
CA ILE A 395 3.27 10.80 0.72
C ILE A 395 2.34 11.86 1.29
N GLU A 396 2.55 12.20 2.55
CA GLU A 396 1.78 13.22 3.27
C GLU A 396 2.66 14.47 3.49
N THR A 397 2.04 15.63 3.73
CA THR A 397 2.74 16.79 4.29
C THR A 397 2.31 17.05 5.72
N PHE A 398 3.22 17.66 6.47
CA PHE A 398 3.01 18.05 7.86
C PHE A 398 2.00 19.21 8.05
N GLY A 399 1.53 19.85 6.97
CA GLY A 399 0.50 20.90 7.00
C GLY A 399 -0.92 20.43 7.33
N SER A 400 -1.12 19.14 7.61
CA SER A 400 -2.38 18.60 8.11
C SER A 400 -2.40 18.62 9.65
N THR A 401 -3.57 18.83 10.26
CA THR A 401 -3.70 18.89 11.73
C THR A 401 -3.13 17.64 12.39
N GLU A 402 -2.59 17.75 13.61
CA GLU A 402 -2.02 16.62 14.38
C GLU A 402 -2.95 15.39 14.38
N LEU A 403 -4.26 15.63 14.55
CA LEU A 403 -5.29 14.60 14.53
C LEU A 403 -5.41 13.91 13.16
N ALA A 404 -5.24 14.64 12.06
CA ALA A 404 -5.27 14.08 10.71
C ALA A 404 -4.05 13.19 10.45
N LEU A 405 -2.84 13.60 10.86
CA LEU A 405 -1.62 12.78 10.74
C LEU A 405 -1.72 11.51 11.59
N GLN A 406 -2.20 11.61 12.81
CA GLN A 406 -2.43 10.44 13.67
C GLN A 406 -3.50 9.50 13.10
N ALA A 407 -4.63 10.05 12.61
CA ALA A 407 -5.66 9.25 11.98
C ALA A 407 -5.15 8.54 10.72
N LYS A 408 -4.25 9.20 9.95
CA LYS A 408 -3.57 8.62 8.79
C LYS A 408 -2.59 7.51 9.20
N GLY A 409 -1.74 7.72 10.21
CA GLY A 409 -0.81 6.70 10.70
C GLY A 409 -1.53 5.45 11.23
N GLN A 410 -2.67 5.62 11.91
CA GLN A 410 -3.52 4.52 12.34
C GLN A 410 -4.21 3.80 11.17
N ALA A 411 -4.49 4.52 10.08
CA ALA A 411 -5.03 3.96 8.86
C ALA A 411 -3.97 3.32 7.94
N THR A 412 -2.68 3.67 8.11
CA THR A 412 -1.57 3.05 7.38
C THR A 412 -1.52 1.59 7.77
N SER A 413 -1.87 0.72 6.84
CA SER A 413 -2.07 -0.69 7.10
C SER A 413 -0.89 -1.56 6.66
N ILE A 414 -0.18 -1.11 5.62
CA ILE A 414 1.05 -1.68 5.06
C ILE A 414 1.97 -0.51 4.70
N GLY A 415 3.28 -0.70 4.86
CA GLY A 415 4.26 0.32 4.52
C GLY A 415 4.45 1.39 5.60
N PRO A 416 5.44 2.27 5.42
CA PRO A 416 5.73 3.32 6.38
C PRO A 416 4.79 4.51 6.16
N MET A 417 4.64 5.35 7.19
CA MET A 417 4.06 6.68 6.99
C MET A 417 5.13 7.61 6.39
N LEU A 418 4.94 8.04 5.15
CA LEU A 418 5.88 8.92 4.44
C LEU A 418 5.45 10.38 4.60
N ILE A 419 6.34 11.24 5.09
CA ILE A 419 6.00 12.64 5.36
C ILE A 419 7.08 13.60 4.84
N ASP A 420 6.72 14.42 3.86
CA ASP A 420 7.63 15.44 3.32
C ASP A 420 7.64 16.69 4.22
N GLU A 421 8.84 17.27 4.41
CA GLU A 421 9.10 18.54 5.08
C GLU A 421 8.59 18.67 6.53
N ILE A 422 9.23 17.92 7.45
CA ILE A 422 8.93 17.92 8.89
C ILE A 422 9.16 19.26 9.61
N GLY A 423 10.00 20.14 9.05
CA GLY A 423 10.36 21.44 9.64
C GLY A 423 9.30 22.54 9.49
N SER A 424 8.19 22.29 8.80
CA SER A 424 7.13 23.28 8.54
C SER A 424 6.20 23.58 9.73
N ASN A 425 6.43 22.97 10.90
CA ASN A 425 5.52 22.97 12.05
C ASN A 425 6.10 23.57 13.34
N ASN A 426 5.23 23.87 14.30
CA ASN A 426 5.63 24.30 15.65
C ASN A 426 6.14 23.13 16.51
N PHE A 427 7.28 23.32 17.19
CA PHE A 427 8.01 22.32 18.00
C PHE A 427 7.14 21.43 18.91
N GLY A 428 6.16 21.99 19.63
CA GLY A 428 5.33 21.23 20.58
C GLY A 428 4.42 20.18 19.94
N VAL A 429 4.06 20.35 18.66
CA VAL A 429 3.25 19.36 17.91
C VAL A 429 4.12 18.17 17.53
N LEU A 430 5.40 18.40 17.22
CA LEU A 430 6.31 17.36 16.77
C LEU A 430 6.71 16.40 17.90
N ASP A 431 6.98 16.92 19.10
CA ASP A 431 7.26 16.10 20.30
C ASP A 431 6.19 15.04 20.52
N LYS A 432 4.93 15.50 20.48
CA LYS A 432 3.77 14.66 20.71
C LYS A 432 3.55 13.70 19.57
N PHE A 433 3.77 14.11 18.32
CA PHE A 433 3.72 13.22 17.17
C PHE A 433 4.74 12.07 17.29
N ILE A 434 6.01 12.37 17.56
CA ILE A 434 7.07 11.37 17.72
C ILE A 434 6.76 10.46 18.91
N TYR A 435 6.27 11.02 20.02
CA TYR A 435 5.90 10.24 21.20
C TYR A 435 4.71 9.29 20.94
N VAL A 436 3.64 9.78 20.32
CA VAL A 436 2.42 8.99 20.04
C VAL A 436 2.71 7.92 18.99
N THR A 437 3.32 8.29 17.88
CA THR A 437 3.70 7.36 16.81
C THR A 437 4.72 6.34 17.32
N GLY A 438 5.67 6.80 18.13
CA GLY A 438 6.75 5.99 18.69
C GLY A 438 6.37 5.08 19.86
N ASN A 439 5.24 5.32 20.53
CA ASN A 439 4.67 4.40 21.53
C ASN A 439 3.61 3.48 20.94
N GLY A 440 3.20 3.71 19.69
CA GLY A 440 2.07 3.02 19.09
C GLY A 440 0.76 3.27 19.81
N ASN A 441 0.64 4.34 20.60
CA ASN A 441 -0.53 4.57 21.45
C ASN A 441 -1.80 4.66 20.61
N SER A 442 -2.77 3.83 20.95
CA SER A 442 -4.13 3.94 20.42
C SER A 442 -4.92 5.00 21.17
N ARG A 443 -5.90 5.59 20.49
CA ARG A 443 -6.97 6.34 21.16
C ARG A 443 -8.29 5.61 20.95
N THR A 444 -9.08 5.65 22.01
CA THR A 444 -10.50 5.32 22.04
C THR A 444 -11.25 6.17 21.01
N ARG A 445 -11.90 5.53 20.03
CA ARG A 445 -12.85 6.18 19.12
C ARG A 445 -14.26 5.96 19.66
N LEU A 446 -15.11 6.99 19.64
CA LEU A 446 -16.55 6.74 19.68
C LEU A 446 -16.99 6.31 18.28
N SER A 447 -17.61 5.13 18.16
CA SER A 447 -18.34 4.72 16.96
C SER A 447 -19.52 5.67 16.69
N ASN A 448 -20.05 5.67 15.47
CA ASN A 448 -21.26 6.42 15.12
C ASN A 448 -22.48 6.04 15.98
N ASN A 449 -22.44 4.87 16.63
CA ASN A 449 -23.47 4.38 17.56
C ASN A 449 -23.18 4.77 19.03
N GLY A 450 -22.16 5.57 19.31
CA GLY A 450 -21.81 6.03 20.65
C GLY A 450 -20.94 5.08 21.48
N ASN A 451 -20.60 3.89 20.95
CA ASN A 451 -19.74 2.94 21.65
C ASN A 451 -18.28 3.35 21.60
N VAL A 452 -17.61 3.27 22.76
CA VAL A 452 -16.16 3.41 22.93
C VAL A 452 -15.47 2.18 22.32
N GLN A 453 -14.68 2.41 21.27
CA GLN A 453 -13.87 1.41 20.59
C GLN A 453 -12.39 1.75 20.80
N GLU A 454 -11.71 0.97 21.64
CA GLU A 454 -10.27 1.06 21.78
C GLU A 454 -9.61 0.39 20.57
N SER A 455 -8.79 1.13 19.82
CA SER A 455 -7.92 0.50 18.82
C SER A 455 -6.76 -0.19 19.55
N PRO A 456 -6.24 -1.32 19.07
CA PRO A 456 -4.99 -1.87 19.62
C PRO A 456 -3.83 -0.92 19.31
N PRO A 457 -2.81 -0.82 20.18
CA PRO A 457 -1.62 -0.05 19.89
C PRO A 457 -0.92 -0.62 18.64
N LYS A 458 -0.46 0.26 17.75
CA LYS A 458 0.12 -0.13 16.45
C LYS A 458 1.58 0.28 16.34
N VAL A 459 2.44 -0.67 16.00
CA VAL A 459 3.85 -0.40 15.70
C VAL A 459 3.94 0.22 14.29
N LEU A 460 4.61 1.36 14.15
CA LEU A 460 4.69 2.11 12.90
C LEU A 460 6.11 2.64 12.67
N PHE A 461 6.58 2.48 11.44
CA PHE A 461 7.69 3.27 10.92
C PHE A 461 7.15 4.50 10.19
N SER A 462 7.70 5.66 10.51
CA SER A 462 7.52 6.88 9.75
C SER A 462 8.86 7.24 9.10
N MET A 463 8.83 7.67 7.84
CA MET A 463 10.00 8.20 7.16
C MET A 463 9.70 9.63 6.75
N THR A 464 10.60 10.54 7.12
CA THR A 464 10.40 11.97 6.93
C THR A 464 11.60 12.62 6.29
N THR A 465 11.38 13.80 5.72
CA THR A 465 12.44 14.65 5.19
C THR A 465 12.44 16.00 5.88
N GLY A 466 13.62 16.62 5.98
CA GLY A 466 13.77 17.95 6.57
C GLY A 466 15.09 18.61 6.24
N GLU A 467 15.30 19.83 6.74
CA GLU A 467 16.59 20.54 6.62
C GLU A 467 17.48 20.36 7.85
N VAL A 468 16.89 19.96 8.97
CA VAL A 468 17.55 19.82 10.27
C VAL A 468 17.19 18.48 10.92
N PRO A 469 18.03 17.97 11.83
CA PRO A 469 17.71 16.77 12.60
C PRO A 469 16.51 16.97 13.53
N ILE A 470 15.80 15.88 13.84
CA ILE A 470 14.66 15.84 14.76
C ILE A 470 15.02 16.48 16.10
N GLY A 471 16.23 16.23 16.61
CA GLY A 471 16.71 16.78 17.88
C GLY A 471 16.64 18.31 17.97
N LEU A 472 16.71 19.02 16.84
CA LEU A 472 16.55 20.48 16.79
C LEU A 472 15.09 20.92 16.64
N LEU A 473 14.20 20.03 16.23
CA LEU A 473 12.77 20.29 16.00
C LEU A 473 11.88 19.88 17.18
N VAL A 474 12.45 19.26 18.21
CA VAL A 474 11.75 18.87 19.44
C VAL A 474 12.01 19.87 20.58
N SER A 475 11.15 19.90 21.60
CA SER A 475 11.39 20.76 22.76
C SER A 475 12.67 20.39 23.51
N ARG A 476 13.35 21.39 24.09
CA ARG A 476 14.59 21.19 24.87
C ARG A 476 14.46 20.19 26.02
N ASN A 477 13.25 20.02 26.55
CA ASN A 477 12.94 19.12 27.66
C ASN A 477 12.37 17.76 27.20
N ALA A 478 12.42 17.45 25.90
CA ALA A 478 11.95 16.18 25.38
C ALA A 478 12.60 15.00 26.14
N PRO A 479 11.80 14.01 26.60
CA PRO A 479 12.34 12.81 27.23
C PRO A 479 13.29 12.07 26.28
N GLN A 480 14.33 11.42 26.82
CA GLN A 480 15.30 10.67 26.01
C GLN A 480 14.64 9.61 25.13
N GLY A 481 13.54 9.03 25.61
CA GLY A 481 12.74 8.10 24.82
C GLY A 481 12.21 8.69 23.50
N VAL A 482 11.94 9.99 23.41
CA VAL A 482 11.53 10.66 22.15
C VAL A 482 12.72 10.71 21.18
N LEU A 483 13.90 11.06 21.68
CA LEU A 483 15.14 11.13 20.90
C LEU A 483 15.62 9.75 20.43
N ASP A 484 15.43 8.68 21.20
CA ASP A 484 15.77 7.30 20.79
C ASP A 484 14.79 6.71 19.76
N ARG A 485 13.67 7.39 19.53
CA ARG A 485 12.65 7.04 18.51
C ARG A 485 12.81 7.87 17.24
N GLY A 486 13.56 8.97 17.28
CA GLY A 486 14.00 9.73 16.12
C GLY A 486 15.37 9.24 15.65
N VAL A 487 15.45 8.76 14.42
CA VAL A 487 16.70 8.33 13.80
C VAL A 487 17.01 9.31 12.68
N ASP A 488 17.95 10.21 12.95
CA ASP A 488 18.39 11.21 11.98
C ASP A 488 19.49 10.66 11.09
N ILE A 489 19.27 10.69 9.77
CA ILE A 489 20.21 10.24 8.73
C ILE A 489 20.55 11.47 7.88
N ASN A 490 21.78 11.98 8.01
CA ASN A 490 22.25 13.13 7.25
C ASN A 490 22.58 12.71 5.81
N ILE A 491 21.85 13.22 4.83
CA ILE A 491 22.08 12.97 3.40
C ILE A 491 22.83 14.12 2.71
N GLY A 492 23.51 14.98 3.47
CA GLY A 492 24.47 15.97 2.98
C GLY A 492 23.97 17.43 3.00
N GLY A 493 24.86 18.32 3.45
CA GLY A 493 24.65 19.76 3.64
C GLY A 493 23.63 20.10 4.75
N GLY A 494 23.63 21.33 5.26
CA GLY A 494 22.62 21.81 6.20
C GLY A 494 23.21 22.21 7.56
N ALA A 495 22.46 22.01 8.65
CA ALA A 495 22.87 22.46 9.99
C ALA A 495 24.03 21.65 10.61
N ILE A 496 24.32 20.46 10.09
CA ILE A 496 25.46 19.63 10.47
C ILE A 496 26.24 19.31 9.19
N ASN A 497 27.44 19.88 9.08
CA ASN A 497 28.38 19.60 8.00
C ASN A 497 29.53 18.76 8.56
N PHE A 498 29.90 17.69 7.87
CA PHE A 498 31.10 16.92 8.18
C PHE A 498 32.25 17.38 7.28
N GLU A 499 33.50 17.34 7.78
CA GLU A 499 34.67 17.69 6.96
C GLU A 499 34.68 16.89 5.66
N GLY A 500 34.89 17.59 4.53
CA GLY A 500 34.85 17.02 3.18
C GLY A 500 33.50 17.07 2.47
N GLN A 501 32.36 17.30 3.16
CA GLN A 501 31.03 17.25 2.53
C GLN A 501 30.62 18.47 1.71
N ASP A 502 31.34 19.59 1.80
CA ASP A 502 31.02 20.84 1.08
C ASP A 502 31.47 20.83 -0.40
N ALA A 503 32.19 19.79 -0.85
CA ALA A 503 32.55 19.63 -2.26
C ALA A 503 31.34 19.11 -3.08
N GLU A 504 31.18 19.62 -4.32
CA GLU A 504 30.21 19.10 -5.31
C GLU A 504 30.34 17.59 -5.54
N GLU A 505 31.50 17.02 -5.22
CA GLU A 505 31.83 15.58 -5.22
C GLU A 505 30.94 14.73 -4.29
N TYR A 506 30.35 15.31 -3.23
CA TYR A 506 29.50 14.60 -2.26
C TYR A 506 27.99 14.86 -2.43
N ALA A 507 27.53 15.24 -3.62
CA ALA A 507 26.10 15.32 -3.89
C ALA A 507 25.42 13.96 -3.67
N PHE A 508 24.57 13.85 -2.64
CA PHE A 508 23.85 12.61 -2.31
C PHE A 508 23.17 11.96 -3.52
N LEU A 509 22.64 12.78 -4.43
CA LEU A 509 22.08 12.32 -5.70
C LEU A 509 22.73 13.06 -6.87
N PRO A 510 23.68 12.43 -7.57
CA PRO A 510 24.18 12.93 -8.85
C PRO A 510 23.02 13.14 -9.84
N GLU A 511 23.15 14.15 -10.70
CA GLU A 511 22.04 14.59 -11.57
C GLU A 511 21.56 13.48 -12.54
N GLU A 512 22.47 12.62 -13.02
CA GLU A 512 22.13 11.46 -13.85
C GLU A 512 21.27 10.45 -13.10
N LEU A 513 21.64 10.14 -11.85
CA LEU A 513 20.89 9.23 -11.00
C LEU A 513 19.51 9.80 -10.68
N LYS A 514 19.45 11.09 -10.33
CA LYS A 514 18.20 11.82 -10.09
C LYS A 514 17.25 11.75 -11.28
N LYS A 515 17.76 11.96 -12.50
CA LYS A 515 16.98 11.85 -13.75
C LYS A 515 16.49 10.43 -13.99
N ALA A 516 17.35 9.43 -13.83
CA ALA A 516 16.99 8.03 -14.03
C ALA A 516 15.85 7.58 -13.09
N VAL A 517 16.01 7.83 -11.78
CA VAL A 517 15.00 7.47 -10.77
C VAL A 517 13.68 8.24 -11.00
N SER A 518 13.76 9.53 -11.32
CA SER A 518 12.57 10.36 -11.57
C SER A 518 11.81 9.96 -12.84
N ALA A 519 12.48 9.30 -13.81
CA ALA A 519 11.85 8.86 -15.05
C ALA A 519 11.03 7.57 -14.87
N GLY A 520 11.49 6.63 -14.04
CA GLY A 520 10.81 5.33 -13.81
C GLY A 520 9.62 5.41 -12.86
N ILE A 521 9.78 6.10 -11.73
CA ILE A 521 8.77 6.19 -10.64
C ILE A 521 7.34 6.57 -11.12
N PRO A 522 7.15 7.53 -12.06
CA PRO A 522 5.81 7.90 -12.54
C PRO A 522 4.98 6.75 -13.13
N HIS A 523 5.65 5.72 -13.65
CA HIS A 523 5.02 4.62 -14.39
C HIS A 523 5.17 3.27 -13.69
N GLN A 524 6.16 3.13 -12.81
CA GLN A 524 6.42 1.92 -12.03
C GLN A 524 6.20 2.20 -10.54
N TYR A 525 5.05 1.79 -10.01
CA TYR A 525 4.79 1.92 -8.57
C TYR A 525 3.75 0.90 -8.07
N GLY A 526 3.82 0.57 -6.79
CA GLY A 526 2.85 -0.29 -6.07
C GLY A 526 2.92 -1.77 -6.40
N THR A 527 3.84 -2.21 -7.25
CA THR A 527 4.00 -3.63 -7.64
C THR A 527 4.90 -4.43 -6.68
N VAL A 528 5.75 -3.75 -5.90
CA VAL A 528 6.69 -4.40 -4.98
C VAL A 528 6.00 -4.89 -3.71
N ALA A 529 5.16 -4.06 -3.08
CA ALA A 529 4.45 -4.42 -1.86
C ALA A 529 3.64 -5.73 -1.97
N PRO A 530 2.76 -5.94 -2.97
CA PRO A 530 2.04 -7.21 -3.10
C PRO A 530 2.97 -8.40 -3.36
N ALA A 531 4.05 -8.22 -4.13
CA ALA A 531 5.04 -9.28 -4.35
C ALA A 531 5.78 -9.65 -3.05
N PHE A 532 6.16 -8.65 -2.25
CA PHE A 532 6.80 -8.84 -0.96
C PHE A 532 5.87 -9.48 0.07
N VAL A 533 4.60 -9.06 0.12
CA VAL A 533 3.60 -9.68 0.99
C VAL A 533 3.37 -11.14 0.62
N LYS A 534 3.33 -11.50 -0.67
CA LYS A 534 3.30 -12.91 -1.11
C LYS A 534 4.52 -13.69 -0.60
N ALA A 535 5.72 -13.10 -0.71
CA ALA A 535 6.95 -13.70 -0.18
C ALA A 535 6.88 -13.94 1.34
N LEU A 536 6.42 -12.94 2.10
CA LEU A 536 6.23 -13.07 3.54
C LEU A 536 5.24 -14.19 3.89
N LEU A 537 4.06 -14.20 3.27
CA LEU A 537 3.03 -15.22 3.50
C LEU A 537 3.51 -16.64 3.18
N HIS A 538 4.37 -16.79 2.17
CA HIS A 538 4.97 -18.07 1.81
C HIS A 538 6.03 -18.52 2.85
N GLU A 539 6.87 -17.61 3.33
CA GLU A 539 7.93 -17.93 4.30
C GLU A 539 7.43 -18.10 5.74
N MET A 540 6.22 -17.64 6.06
CA MET A 540 5.62 -17.80 7.39
C MET A 540 5.53 -19.28 7.82
N GLU A 541 5.40 -20.21 6.88
CA GLU A 541 5.45 -21.65 7.15
C GLU A 541 6.90 -22.11 7.39
N GLY A 542 7.32 -22.14 8.66
CA GLY A 542 8.54 -22.83 9.09
C GLY A 542 9.78 -21.96 9.31
N GLN A 543 9.69 -20.62 9.16
CA GLN A 543 10.83 -19.74 9.36
C GLN A 543 10.84 -19.03 10.72
N HIS A 544 12.03 -18.87 11.31
CA HIS A 544 12.27 -18.15 12.56
C HIS A 544 12.92 -16.79 12.31
N TRP A 545 12.18 -15.83 11.73
CA TRP A 545 12.67 -14.47 11.44
C TRP A 545 13.32 -13.78 12.64
N LYS A 546 12.88 -14.10 13.86
CA LYS A 546 13.49 -13.54 15.07
C LYS A 546 14.97 -13.92 15.23
N ALA A 547 15.34 -15.17 14.95
CA ALA A 547 16.72 -15.62 15.06
C ALA A 547 17.60 -14.97 13.98
N GLU A 548 17.10 -14.86 12.75
CA GLU A 548 17.81 -14.19 11.65
C GLU A 548 17.98 -12.68 11.93
N LEU A 549 16.95 -12.03 12.47
CA LEU A 549 17.01 -10.65 12.94
C LEU A 549 18.11 -10.46 14.00
N ASP A 550 18.19 -11.34 14.98
CA ASP A 550 19.18 -11.24 16.07
C ASP A 550 20.61 -11.45 15.54
N GLN A 551 20.81 -12.35 14.58
CA GLN A 551 22.10 -12.54 13.89
C GLN A 551 22.51 -11.29 13.11
N ILE A 552 21.59 -10.73 12.32
CA ILE A 552 21.85 -9.50 11.55
C ILE A 552 22.16 -8.33 12.48
N ARG A 553 21.40 -8.21 13.59
CA ARG A 553 21.66 -7.19 14.60
C ARG A 553 23.08 -7.33 15.15
N GLN A 554 23.54 -8.54 15.43
CA GLN A 554 24.91 -8.76 15.88
C GLN A 554 25.92 -8.33 14.81
N GLN A 555 25.71 -8.66 13.54
CA GLN A 555 26.56 -8.19 12.43
C GLN A 555 26.66 -6.66 12.38
N LEU A 556 25.55 -5.95 12.60
CA LEU A 556 25.56 -4.49 12.67
C LEU A 556 26.26 -3.95 13.93
N VAL A 557 26.13 -4.64 15.07
CA VAL A 557 26.83 -4.25 16.31
C VAL A 557 28.34 -4.40 16.15
N ASP A 558 28.80 -5.48 15.51
CA ASP A 558 30.22 -5.80 15.37
C ASP A 558 31.00 -4.77 14.54
N VAL A 559 30.32 -4.01 13.67
CA VAL A 559 30.90 -2.93 12.85
C VAL A 559 30.67 -1.53 13.44
N CYS A 560 29.95 -1.41 14.55
CA CYS A 560 29.72 -0.13 15.23
C CYS A 560 30.85 0.18 16.24
N PRO A 561 31.14 1.46 16.50
CA PRO A 561 31.96 1.86 17.64
C PRO A 561 31.39 1.33 18.98
N ARG A 562 32.25 1.07 19.97
CA ARG A 562 31.84 0.43 21.23
C ARG A 562 30.89 1.30 22.05
N TYR A 563 30.96 2.62 21.90
CA TYR A 563 30.02 3.53 22.55
C TYR A 563 28.59 3.45 21.97
N VAL A 564 28.37 2.69 20.88
CA VAL A 564 27.07 2.48 20.21
C VAL A 564 26.42 1.15 20.64
N SER A 565 26.70 0.63 21.85
CA SER A 565 26.18 -0.68 22.29
C SER A 565 25.31 -0.68 23.57
N ASN A 566 24.74 0.46 23.96
CA ASN A 566 23.82 0.57 25.11
C ASN A 566 22.34 0.30 24.73
N ASP A 567 21.44 0.19 25.71
CA ASP A 567 20.00 -0.18 25.52
C ASP A 567 19.24 0.71 24.51
N GLY A 568 19.56 2.01 24.45
CA GLY A 568 18.96 2.96 23.49
C GLY A 568 19.37 2.67 22.04
N PRO A 569 20.67 2.81 21.70
CA PRO A 569 21.22 2.48 20.37
C PRO A 569 20.91 1.06 19.91
N GLY A 570 20.92 0.09 20.82
CA GLY A 570 20.59 -1.30 20.51
C GLY A 570 19.20 -1.48 19.89
N ARG A 571 18.21 -0.66 20.27
CA ARG A 571 16.86 -0.65 19.66
C ARG A 571 16.86 -0.07 18.26
N VAL A 572 17.69 0.93 17.99
CA VAL A 572 17.86 1.51 16.65
C VAL A 572 18.49 0.48 15.71
N LEU A 573 19.53 -0.20 16.16
CA LEU A 573 20.18 -1.28 15.41
C LEU A 573 19.22 -2.45 15.13
N THR A 574 18.31 -2.80 16.04
CA THR A 574 17.25 -3.79 15.76
C THR A 574 16.35 -3.37 14.58
N ARG A 575 16.05 -2.07 14.44
CA ARG A 575 15.21 -1.57 13.33
C ARG A 575 15.96 -1.59 12.00
N PHE A 576 17.26 -1.25 12.01
CA PHE A 576 18.12 -1.41 10.84
C PHE A 576 18.34 -2.89 10.49
N ALA A 577 18.46 -3.78 11.48
CA ALA A 577 18.50 -5.21 11.24
C ALA A 577 17.23 -5.73 10.57
N LEU A 578 16.05 -5.19 10.94
CA LEU A 578 14.80 -5.50 10.25
C LEU A 578 14.81 -5.02 8.79
N ALA A 579 15.43 -3.87 8.49
CA ALA A 579 15.65 -3.39 7.13
C ALA A 579 16.47 -4.38 6.29
N VAL A 580 17.62 -4.83 6.81
CA VAL A 580 18.44 -5.85 6.14
C VAL A 580 17.67 -7.16 5.96
N LEU A 581 16.95 -7.61 6.99
CA LEU A 581 16.14 -8.82 6.91
C LEU A 581 15.08 -8.72 5.80
N ALA A 582 14.36 -7.59 5.72
CA ALA A 582 13.38 -7.34 4.67
C ALA A 582 14.03 -7.36 3.28
N GLY A 583 15.21 -6.76 3.13
CA GLY A 583 15.99 -6.82 1.89
C GLY A 583 16.38 -8.25 1.49
N ARG A 584 16.87 -9.05 2.44
CA ARG A 584 17.23 -10.47 2.22
C ARG A 584 16.02 -11.31 1.82
N ILE A 585 14.86 -11.11 2.46
CA ILE A 585 13.59 -11.78 2.09
C ILE A 585 13.19 -11.39 0.67
N ALA A 586 13.25 -10.09 0.34
CA ALA A 586 12.90 -9.60 -0.99
C ALA A 586 13.80 -10.21 -2.07
N LEU A 587 15.10 -10.29 -1.82
CA LEU A 587 16.06 -10.87 -2.75
C LEU A 587 15.84 -12.38 -2.93
N ARG A 588 15.78 -13.16 -1.84
CA ARG A 588 15.66 -14.62 -1.92
C ARG A 588 14.32 -15.11 -2.49
N ASN A 589 13.29 -14.26 -2.45
CA ASN A 589 11.98 -14.53 -3.08
C ASN A 589 11.81 -13.82 -4.44
N LYS A 590 12.89 -13.28 -5.03
CA LYS A 590 12.89 -12.65 -6.36
C LYS A 590 11.97 -11.44 -6.50
N VAL A 591 11.66 -10.78 -5.38
CA VAL A 591 10.98 -9.47 -5.37
C VAL A 591 11.95 -8.40 -5.84
N PHE A 592 13.18 -8.44 -5.33
CA PHE A 592 14.32 -7.75 -5.91
C PHE A 592 15.07 -8.69 -6.85
N SER A 593 15.47 -8.17 -8.01
CA SER A 593 16.22 -8.93 -9.01
C SER A 593 17.66 -9.17 -8.55
N GLU A 594 18.07 -10.43 -8.53
CA GLU A 594 19.46 -10.86 -8.25
C GLU A 594 20.46 -10.40 -9.31
N GLU A 595 19.98 -10.01 -10.50
CA GLU A 595 20.82 -9.42 -11.56
C GLU A 595 21.22 -7.95 -11.26
N ILE A 596 20.50 -7.31 -10.31
CA ILE A 596 20.63 -5.86 -10.04
C ILE A 596 21.23 -5.60 -8.67
N VAL A 597 20.85 -6.39 -7.67
CA VAL A 597 21.34 -6.28 -6.29
C VAL A 597 21.67 -7.66 -5.73
N ASP A 598 22.68 -7.72 -4.88
CA ASP A 598 23.02 -8.90 -4.09
C ASP A 598 22.89 -8.61 -2.58
N ALA A 599 23.11 -9.64 -1.75
CA ALA A 599 22.97 -9.53 -0.31
C ALA A 599 23.97 -8.55 0.33
N GLU A 600 25.16 -8.39 -0.27
CA GLU A 600 26.19 -7.49 0.20
C GLU A 600 25.83 -6.03 -0.08
N THR A 601 25.39 -5.72 -1.30
CA THR A 601 24.89 -4.40 -1.71
C THR A 601 23.75 -3.95 -0.80
N LEU A 602 22.81 -4.86 -0.49
CA LEU A 602 21.71 -4.59 0.43
C LEU A 602 22.21 -4.32 1.85
N PHE A 603 23.12 -5.15 2.38
CA PHE A 603 23.71 -4.93 3.70
C PHE A 603 24.44 -3.59 3.78
N ASN A 604 25.30 -3.28 2.81
CA ASN A 604 26.06 -2.05 2.72
C ASN A 604 25.15 -0.82 2.65
N GLY A 605 24.03 -0.91 1.92
CA GLY A 605 23.02 0.16 1.90
C GLY A 605 22.50 0.53 3.29
N VAL A 606 22.22 -0.47 4.14
CA VAL A 606 21.79 -0.22 5.52
C VAL A 606 22.95 0.20 6.42
N ALA A 607 24.13 -0.41 6.27
CA ALA A 607 25.32 -0.06 7.05
C ALA A 607 25.72 1.41 6.88
N ILE A 608 25.63 1.96 5.65
CA ILE A 608 25.85 3.39 5.41
C ILE A 608 24.81 4.25 6.12
N CYS A 609 23.53 3.86 6.14
CA CYS A 609 22.52 4.58 6.92
C CYS A 609 22.81 4.56 8.43
N VAL A 610 23.31 3.44 8.95
CA VAL A 610 23.76 3.32 10.36
C VAL A 610 24.94 4.25 10.63
N GLU A 611 25.93 4.26 9.74
CA GLU A 611 27.10 5.13 9.86
C GLU A 611 26.71 6.62 9.87
N LEU A 612 25.86 7.05 8.95
CA LEU A 612 25.37 8.44 8.89
C LEU A 612 24.57 8.82 10.13
N TRP A 613 23.80 7.88 10.69
CA TRP A 613 23.11 8.08 11.95
C TRP A 613 24.08 8.22 13.12
N ILE A 614 25.11 7.37 13.19
CA ILE A 614 26.14 7.42 14.25
C ILE A 614 26.87 8.76 14.19
N ARG A 615 27.39 9.13 13.00
CA ARG A 615 28.06 10.42 12.77
C ARG A 615 27.17 11.59 13.20
N THR A 616 25.88 11.57 12.86
CA THR A 616 24.94 12.64 13.25
C THR A 616 24.72 12.70 14.77
N ARG A 617 24.48 11.54 15.41
CA ARG A 617 24.15 11.48 16.85
C ARG A 617 25.35 11.78 17.73
N TRP A 618 26.53 11.29 17.36
CA TRP A 618 27.78 11.41 18.11
C TRP A 618 28.77 12.42 17.53
N HIS A 619 28.35 13.30 16.62
CA HIS A 619 29.20 14.38 16.08
C HIS A 619 29.93 15.21 17.17
N TYR A 620 29.29 15.38 18.34
CA TYR A 620 29.89 16.08 19.47
C TYR A 620 31.15 15.38 20.03
N LEU A 621 31.29 14.06 19.84
CA LEU A 621 32.49 13.30 20.19
C LEU A 621 33.64 13.58 19.21
N GLU A 622 33.35 13.73 17.92
CA GLU A 622 34.34 14.13 16.93
C GLU A 622 34.92 15.51 17.29
N GLN A 623 34.06 16.50 17.54
CA GLN A 623 34.49 17.85 17.96
C GLN A 623 35.30 17.83 19.27
N LEU A 624 34.84 17.04 20.26
CA LEU A 624 35.56 16.90 21.52
C LEU A 624 36.92 16.22 21.33
N SER A 625 37.00 15.17 20.51
CA SER A 625 38.26 14.44 20.25
C SER A 625 39.30 15.36 19.60
N ALA A 626 38.91 16.16 18.60
CA ALA A 626 39.78 17.14 17.95
C ALA A 626 40.28 18.19 18.95
N ALA A 627 39.39 18.69 19.83
CA ALA A 627 39.77 19.63 20.88
C ALA A 627 40.72 19.03 21.92
N LEU A 628 40.60 17.73 22.20
CA LEU A 628 41.48 17.00 23.12
C LEU A 628 42.87 16.71 22.52
N ILE A 629 42.96 16.34 21.23
CA ILE A 629 44.23 16.16 20.52
C ILE A 629 45.00 17.49 20.42
N ALA A 630 44.29 18.61 20.26
CA ALA A 630 44.91 19.93 20.19
C ALA A 630 45.59 20.37 21.49
N GLN A 631 45.36 19.67 22.61
CA GLN A 631 46.00 19.97 23.89
C GLN A 631 47.47 19.57 23.86
N LYS A 632 48.35 20.51 24.24
CA LYS A 632 49.80 20.25 24.29
C LYS A 632 50.19 19.30 25.42
N GLU A 633 49.48 19.39 26.54
CA GLU A 633 49.70 18.65 27.78
C GLU A 633 48.41 18.72 28.61
N ILE A 634 48.04 17.63 29.27
CA ILE A 634 46.87 17.55 30.16
C ILE A 634 47.38 17.14 31.55
N PRO A 635 47.57 18.10 32.47
CA PRO A 635 48.20 17.83 33.76
C PRO A 635 47.29 17.04 34.71
N GLU A 636 47.91 16.28 35.61
CA GLU A 636 47.25 15.78 36.82
C GLU A 636 46.95 16.94 37.77
N GLY A 637 45.74 16.97 38.35
CA GLY A 637 45.40 18.07 39.25
C GLY A 637 44.01 18.02 39.84
N ALA A 638 43.69 19.08 40.58
CA ALA A 638 42.38 19.30 41.18
C ALA A 638 41.83 20.66 40.76
N PRO A 639 40.49 20.84 40.71
CA PRO A 639 39.81 22.10 40.36
C PRO A 639 40.33 23.37 41.06
N ARG A 640 40.96 23.23 42.24
CA ARG A 640 41.54 24.34 43.01
C ARG A 640 42.69 25.07 42.28
N LEU A 641 43.28 24.45 41.26
CA LEU A 641 44.36 25.01 40.44
C LEU A 641 43.85 25.94 39.32
N GLY A 642 42.53 25.99 39.08
CA GLY A 642 41.91 26.95 38.16
C GLY A 642 42.16 26.73 36.65
N LEU A 643 42.80 25.63 36.24
CA LEU A 643 42.90 25.26 34.82
C LEU A 643 41.56 24.74 34.28
N PRO A 644 41.33 24.82 32.96
CA PRO A 644 40.08 24.38 32.34
C PRO A 644 39.97 22.87 32.10
N LEU A 645 41.08 22.13 32.17
CA LEU A 645 41.16 20.70 31.85
C LEU A 645 42.23 20.01 32.71
N PHE A 646 41.89 18.86 33.29
CA PHE A 646 42.82 18.06 34.09
C PHE A 646 42.58 16.56 33.92
N ARG A 647 43.60 15.76 34.25
CA ARG A 647 43.42 14.33 34.55
C ARG A 647 42.81 14.16 35.93
N HIS A 648 41.76 13.36 36.00
CA HIS A 648 41.14 12.94 37.24
C HIS A 648 42.03 11.88 37.94
N PRO A 649 42.11 11.86 39.29
CA PRO A 649 42.94 10.90 40.02
C PRO A 649 42.58 9.43 39.76
N ASP A 650 41.28 9.16 39.58
CA ASP A 650 40.78 7.84 39.22
C ASP A 650 40.77 7.66 37.70
N ARG A 651 41.33 6.55 37.20
CA ARG A 651 41.31 6.15 35.77
C ARG A 651 40.10 5.28 35.42
N SER A 652 39.77 5.23 34.14
CA SER A 652 38.79 4.30 33.56
C SER A 652 39.53 3.45 32.52
N GLY A 653 39.80 2.19 32.87
CA GLY A 653 40.67 1.33 32.06
C GLY A 653 42.07 1.92 31.88
N ASP A 654 42.62 1.79 30.67
CA ASP A 654 43.96 2.31 30.34
C ASP A 654 43.96 3.79 29.92
N MET A 655 42.78 4.43 29.85
CA MET A 655 42.65 5.82 29.41
C MET A 655 42.41 6.75 30.62
N PRO A 656 42.95 7.98 30.60
CA PRO A 656 42.75 8.90 31.71
C PRO A 656 41.31 9.43 31.73
N THR A 657 40.66 9.39 32.89
CA THR A 657 39.41 10.14 33.09
C THR A 657 39.75 11.63 33.13
N LEU A 658 38.98 12.48 32.46
CA LEU A 658 39.23 13.92 32.41
C LEU A 658 38.24 14.70 33.27
N MET A 659 38.70 15.79 33.87
CA MET A 659 37.87 16.82 34.47
C MET A 659 37.86 18.05 33.56
N ILE A 660 36.72 18.35 32.94
CA ILE A 660 36.59 19.43 31.95
C ILE A 660 35.65 20.51 32.49
N THR A 661 36.07 21.78 32.51
CA THR A 661 35.17 22.87 32.93
C THR A 661 34.08 23.13 31.90
N LYS A 662 32.94 23.65 32.37
CA LYS A 662 31.87 24.12 31.47
C LYS A 662 32.39 25.16 30.47
N GLU A 663 33.22 26.10 30.92
CA GLU A 663 33.80 27.15 30.08
C GLU A 663 34.65 26.62 28.92
N LEU A 664 35.38 25.51 29.12
CA LEU A 664 36.11 24.89 28.03
C LEU A 664 35.17 24.22 27.03
N LEU A 665 34.15 23.51 27.52
CA LEU A 665 33.13 22.93 26.64
C LEU A 665 32.37 24.01 25.85
N GLU A 666 32.12 25.19 26.43
CA GLU A 666 31.52 26.33 25.71
C GLU A 666 32.44 26.90 24.62
N LYS A 667 33.75 26.69 24.72
CA LYS A 667 34.71 27.03 23.65
C LYS A 667 34.76 25.97 22.55
N VAL A 668 34.57 24.70 22.91
CA VAL A 668 34.53 23.58 21.96
C VAL A 668 33.21 23.58 21.19
N PHE A 669 32.09 23.79 21.89
CA PHE A 669 30.73 23.78 21.36
C PHE A 669 30.19 25.21 21.34
N SER A 670 30.34 25.91 20.22
CA SER A 670 30.17 27.36 20.12
C SER A 670 28.72 27.85 19.96
N GLY A 671 27.73 27.18 20.58
CA GLY A 671 26.31 27.52 20.49
C GLY A 671 25.62 27.78 21.85
N ALA A 672 24.71 28.76 21.87
CA ALA A 672 23.97 29.12 23.09
C ALA A 672 23.07 27.96 23.57
N GLY A 673 23.44 27.34 24.69
CA GLY A 673 22.70 26.21 25.28
C GLY A 673 23.11 24.83 24.78
N GLU A 674 24.15 24.73 23.93
CA GLU A 674 24.64 23.43 23.41
C GLU A 674 25.30 22.59 24.50
N VAL A 675 26.03 23.21 25.42
CA VAL A 675 26.74 22.49 26.49
C VAL A 675 25.78 21.80 27.46
N GLU A 676 24.59 22.37 27.73
CA GLU A 676 23.56 21.70 28.50
C GLU A 676 23.00 20.47 27.76
N ILE A 677 22.78 20.56 26.45
CA ILE A 677 22.29 19.46 25.61
C ILE A 677 23.34 18.34 25.54
N ILE A 678 24.60 18.69 25.30
CA ILE A 678 25.72 17.76 25.22
C ILE A 678 26.01 17.15 26.59
N GLY A 679 25.92 17.94 27.66
CA GLY A 679 26.06 17.43 29.03
C GLY A 679 25.01 16.36 29.37
N LYS A 680 23.78 16.51 28.87
CA LYS A 680 22.75 15.46 28.95
C LYS A 680 23.16 14.22 28.11
N ARG A 681 23.68 14.41 26.89
CA ARG A 681 24.18 13.31 26.05
C ARG A 681 25.34 12.54 26.71
N PHE A 682 26.30 13.22 27.35
CA PHE A 682 27.37 12.55 28.11
C PHE A 682 26.81 11.60 29.16
N LYS A 683 25.73 11.99 29.84
CA LYS A 683 25.05 11.11 30.79
C LYS A 683 24.36 9.94 30.09
N ASP A 684 23.56 10.24 29.08
CA ASP A 684 22.72 9.26 28.39
C ASP A 684 23.55 8.21 27.63
N ASP A 685 24.73 8.60 27.13
CA ASP A 685 25.68 7.73 26.44
C ASP A 685 26.69 7.07 27.39
N GLY A 686 26.55 7.28 28.71
CA GLY A 686 27.37 6.60 29.73
C GLY A 686 28.81 7.09 29.85
N LEU A 687 29.10 8.31 29.40
CA LEU A 687 30.44 8.91 29.34
C LEU A 687 30.85 9.59 30.66
N LEU A 688 29.93 9.77 31.62
CA LEU A 688 30.24 10.39 32.91
C LEU A 688 30.83 9.39 33.93
N PHE A 689 31.90 9.80 34.61
CA PHE A 689 32.53 9.06 35.70
C PHE A 689 31.79 9.27 37.04
N ARG A 690 31.15 8.21 37.55
CA ARG A 690 30.26 8.16 38.74
C ARG A 690 28.98 9.01 38.58
N ALA A 691 27.83 8.35 38.42
CA ALA A 691 26.53 8.94 38.09
C ALA A 691 25.83 9.72 39.24
N GLU A 692 26.55 10.40 40.11
CA GLU A 692 25.95 11.22 41.17
C GLU A 692 25.86 12.69 40.74
N ALA A 693 24.65 13.15 40.46
CA ALA A 693 24.32 14.55 40.16
C ALA A 693 24.68 15.56 41.29
N GLY A 694 25.27 15.10 42.39
CA GLY A 694 25.59 15.89 43.59
C GLY A 694 27.07 16.19 43.84
N ARG A 695 28.00 15.74 42.98
CA ARG A 695 29.45 16.01 43.12
C ARG A 695 30.08 16.81 41.96
N ASN A 696 29.29 17.35 41.04
CA ASN A 696 29.77 18.24 39.97
C ASN A 696 30.07 19.68 40.45
N THR A 697 30.28 19.90 41.74
CA THR A 697 30.71 21.18 42.32
C THR A 697 31.75 20.95 43.41
N VAL A 698 33.03 20.97 43.02
CA VAL A 698 34.11 21.31 43.95
C VAL A 698 34.36 22.82 43.82
N GLY A 699 33.55 23.63 44.52
CA GLY A 699 33.65 25.09 44.49
C GLY A 699 32.75 25.79 43.44
N LYS A 700 33.01 27.09 43.20
CA LYS A 700 32.18 28.00 42.39
C LYS A 700 32.12 27.67 40.88
N VAL A 701 32.89 26.71 40.36
CA VAL A 701 32.95 26.34 38.93
C VAL A 701 32.72 24.83 38.73
N PRO A 702 31.62 24.40 38.07
CA PRO A 702 31.32 22.99 37.87
C PRO A 702 32.20 22.33 36.79
N HIS A 703 32.58 21.07 37.00
CA HIS A 703 33.37 20.26 36.06
C HIS A 703 32.58 19.01 35.62
N TYR A 704 32.79 18.57 34.39
CA TYR A 704 32.35 17.29 33.87
C TYR A 704 33.48 16.28 34.01
N HIS A 705 33.19 15.14 34.64
CA HIS A 705 34.14 14.04 34.78
C HIS A 705 33.87 13.04 33.65
N LEU A 706 34.70 13.04 32.60
CA LEU A 706 34.46 12.26 31.38
C LEU A 706 35.41 11.07 31.28
N ARG A 707 34.85 9.91 30.97
CA ARG A 707 35.59 8.74 30.49
C ARG A 707 36.06 9.01 29.07
N THR A 708 37.22 8.48 28.72
CA THR A 708 37.89 8.72 27.42
C THR A 708 38.20 7.42 26.67
N GLU A 709 37.72 6.28 27.15
CA GLU A 709 37.88 4.97 26.50
C GLU A 709 37.36 4.95 25.06
N TRP A 710 36.32 5.74 24.79
CA TRP A 710 35.72 5.90 23.46
C TRP A 710 36.66 6.51 22.42
N LEU A 711 37.72 7.22 22.83
CA LEU A 711 38.73 7.77 21.91
C LEU A 711 39.48 6.67 21.14
N LYS A 712 39.57 5.45 21.70
CA LYS A 712 40.15 4.30 21.00
C LYS A 712 39.37 3.93 19.74
N ASP A 713 38.06 4.19 19.70
CA ASP A 713 37.23 3.95 18.51
C ASP A 713 37.40 5.05 17.44
N HIS A 714 38.19 6.09 17.73
CA HIS A 714 38.59 7.16 16.80
C HIS A 714 40.09 7.10 16.48
N ASP A 715 40.75 5.96 16.74
CA ASP A 715 42.18 5.76 16.55
C ASP A 715 43.04 6.76 17.35
N ILE A 716 42.60 7.10 18.57
CA ILE A 716 43.30 8.02 19.47
C ILE A 716 43.72 7.29 20.73
N GLU A 717 44.99 7.47 21.12
CA GLU A 717 45.57 6.90 22.34
C GLU A 717 46.11 7.97 23.28
N TRP A 718 46.37 7.57 24.53
CA TRP A 718 47.01 8.40 25.54
C TRP A 718 48.51 8.14 25.57
N SER A 719 49.33 9.18 25.39
CA SER A 719 50.77 9.11 25.58
C SER A 719 51.13 9.54 27.00
N GLU A 720 51.64 8.62 27.82
CA GLU A 720 52.12 8.93 29.17
C GLU A 720 53.33 9.86 29.15
N ASP A 721 54.25 9.68 28.19
CA ASP A 721 55.48 10.48 28.09
C ASP A 721 55.21 11.94 27.71
N LEU A 722 54.21 12.18 26.86
CA LEU A 722 53.82 13.51 26.39
C LEU A 722 52.67 14.10 27.20
N GLU A 723 52.11 13.32 28.13
CA GLU A 723 50.89 13.62 28.88
C GLU A 723 49.77 14.24 28.02
N ARG A 724 49.51 13.66 26.84
CA ARG A 724 48.49 14.16 25.90
C ARG A 724 47.90 13.04 25.05
N PHE A 725 46.80 13.35 24.36
CA PHE A 725 46.23 12.46 23.35
C PHE A 725 46.95 12.60 22.01
N VAL A 726 47.18 11.48 21.34
CA VAL A 726 47.81 11.41 20.02
C VAL A 726 47.03 10.47 19.11
N ASN A 727 47.04 10.76 17.81
CA ASN A 727 46.51 9.83 16.81
C ASN A 727 47.44 8.63 16.71
N ILE A 728 46.87 7.44 16.60
CA ILE A 728 47.60 6.24 16.24
C ILE A 728 48.03 6.42 14.78
N GLU A 729 49.34 6.54 14.53
CA GLU A 729 49.84 6.52 13.15
C GLU A 729 49.51 5.15 12.56
N SER A 730 48.67 5.12 11.53
CA SER A 730 48.45 3.92 10.74
C SER A 730 49.79 3.51 10.16
N VAL A 731 50.35 2.40 10.63
CA VAL A 731 51.48 1.76 9.96
C VAL A 731 50.94 1.29 8.62
N ASP A 732 51.16 2.09 7.57
CA ASP A 732 50.85 1.73 6.19
C ASP A 732 51.47 0.35 5.92
N ASN A 733 50.63 -0.65 5.70
CA ASN A 733 51.01 -2.01 5.33
C ASN A 733 50.47 -2.34 3.94
#